data_AF-A0A9P0GG16-F1
#
_entry.id   AF-A0A9P0GG16-F1
#
_cell.length_a   1.000
_cell.length_b   1.000
_cell.length_c   1.000
_cell.angle_alpha   90.00
_cell.angle_beta   90.00
_cell.angle_gamma   90.00
#
_symmetry.space_group_name_H-M   'P 1'
#
loop_
_entity.id
_entity.type
_entity.pdbx_description
1 polymer ?
#
loop_
_entity_poly.entity_id
_entity_poly.type
_entity_poly.pdbx_seq_one_letter_code
_entity_poly.pdbx_strand_id
1 'polypeptide(L)'
;MSNRGTLILLVICGFFFTDSVGFGADLGVLDIIKLTKFVVEGIGKAWNIVDQRVDFSSIPIPILDKTEAKLFGKLDVITLKIDELAVNIEGAGTNTIAMVLHNLPDRVRLELRLNDLLKYMTQTDVNFRSFQRYTVHHNDFERLTLEDFARVVVGHDSNSVVNLIERIHTFVAPTGRGIADTGVLELLLKDLTEVEGDMLCNSKQSPQQVLYNLYNAIALTELKGYSMIQFSYMLLRLYNKGNFTTESQIMRQRFEERTNSAMEIVKKSMADASRQYWNCDPKRHIKGETYEEITQLLQGYVQNEVDLNPEGTCRENCAEYAYTKSHGCFGNQYCRQQRRCNGKILDCRYFDSDMWICPADPLSGRRYEYIEYENGRVLGRKQSCQHGTNKVDSWWRWLFWHCSYCFCLCDEQSSNSDRYVNMRPAISNLSSNMVVTGLRFVKKNRIIHIQIQEGKLLPRGNIDASTVRWVPVEDYKITDRKIYNGQDYHTFSWEKRAVDLDDLEADEGHVLTGVRFKEIGSHLNFEIFVTKFDFDSGKLINPTSTSVWKDNSNTDSSTTNPRKKVWLVTPDIPTRTTSPSIPTSKSDEYIELVNSDIDRDAAQTTVPFLDAQKLESLQPVPLSGAGIFHKGRKYFGGFITLKVMTYDYSRHIRAALSDEEVETN
;
A
#
# COMPACT_ATOMS: atom_id res chain seq x y z
N MET A 1 -64.08 22.80 -2.46
CA MET A 1 -63.85 24.23 -2.73
C MET A 1 -62.37 24.51 -2.52
N SER A 2 -61.72 25.14 -3.51
CA SER A 2 -60.38 25.76 -3.53
C SER A 2 -59.19 24.87 -3.12
N ASN A 3 -58.29 24.39 -3.99
CA ASN A 3 -57.52 24.96 -5.11
C ASN A 3 -56.40 25.95 -4.72
N ARG A 4 -55.24 25.76 -5.39
CA ARG A 4 -53.86 26.33 -5.27
C ARG A 4 -52.90 25.50 -4.40
N GLY A 5 -51.78 24.93 -4.87
CA GLY A 5 -51.14 24.97 -6.18
C GLY A 5 -49.62 24.88 -6.00
N THR A 6 -49.01 23.73 -6.33
CA THR A 6 -47.56 23.66 -6.62
C THR A 6 -47.34 22.57 -7.66
N LEU A 7 -46.90 23.04 -8.83
CA LEU A 7 -46.67 22.30 -10.06
C LEU A 7 -45.33 21.54 -9.93
N ILE A 8 -45.34 20.21 -9.88
CA ILE A 8 -44.12 19.40 -10.06
C ILE A 8 -44.21 18.78 -11.46
N LEU A 9 -43.32 19.24 -12.34
CA LEU A 9 -43.13 18.74 -13.69
C LEU A 9 -42.53 17.32 -13.60
N LEU A 10 -43.34 16.30 -13.92
CA LEU A 10 -42.88 14.94 -14.15
C LEU A 10 -42.26 14.88 -15.56
N VAL A 11 -40.93 14.91 -15.64
CA VAL A 11 -40.20 14.56 -16.86
C VAL A 11 -40.03 13.04 -16.88
N ILE A 12 -40.86 12.39 -17.69
CA ILE A 12 -40.71 10.99 -18.07
C ILE A 12 -39.61 10.93 -19.15
N CYS A 13 -38.39 10.57 -18.77
CA CYS A 13 -37.38 10.12 -19.73
C CYS A 13 -37.39 8.58 -19.75
N GLY A 14 -37.99 8.02 -20.79
CA GLY A 14 -37.86 6.61 -21.13
C GLY A 14 -36.41 6.31 -21.51
N PHE A 15 -35.77 5.42 -20.73
CA PHE A 15 -34.54 4.76 -21.11
C PHE A 15 -34.85 3.77 -22.24
N PHE A 16 -34.65 4.19 -23.48
CA PHE A 16 -34.43 3.27 -24.58
C PHE A 16 -33.00 2.76 -24.47
N PHE A 17 -32.86 1.48 -24.12
CA PHE A 17 -31.65 0.71 -24.32
C PHE A 17 -31.38 0.64 -25.83
N THR A 18 -30.40 1.42 -26.29
CA THR A 18 -29.71 1.13 -27.55
C THR A 18 -28.34 0.60 -27.18
N ASP A 19 -28.08 -0.64 -27.58
CA ASP A 19 -26.82 -1.35 -27.41
C ASP A 19 -25.63 -0.50 -27.86
N SER A 20 -24.98 0.16 -26.91
CA SER A 20 -23.61 0.64 -27.08
C SER A 20 -22.70 -0.51 -26.66
N VAL A 21 -21.87 -0.97 -27.59
CA VAL A 21 -20.74 -1.84 -27.29
C VAL A 21 -19.86 -1.10 -26.29
N GLY A 22 -20.04 -1.43 -25.02
CA GLY A 22 -19.33 -0.84 -23.91
C GLY A 22 -17.86 -1.22 -23.98
N PHE A 23 -17.03 -0.32 -24.48
CA PHE A 23 -15.67 -0.17 -23.95
C PHE A 23 -15.77 0.42 -22.54
N GLY A 24 -16.34 -0.36 -21.63
CA GLY A 24 -16.06 -0.22 -20.20
C GLY A 24 -14.64 -0.72 -20.02
N ALA A 25 -13.66 0.18 -20.12
CA ALA A 25 -12.29 -0.11 -19.81
C ALA A 25 -12.22 -0.45 -18.31
N ASP A 26 -12.25 -1.75 -18.02
CA ASP A 26 -11.59 -2.30 -16.85
C ASP A 26 -10.15 -1.78 -16.91
N LEU A 27 -9.83 -0.83 -16.02
CA LEU A 27 -8.54 -0.14 -15.94
C LEU A 27 -7.46 -1.08 -15.37
N GLY A 28 -7.54 -2.37 -15.69
CA GLY A 28 -6.41 -3.28 -15.59
C GLY A 28 -5.28 -2.73 -16.44
N VAL A 29 -4.04 -2.87 -15.94
CA VAL A 29 -2.82 -2.38 -16.57
C VAL A 29 -2.86 -2.73 -18.05
N LEU A 30 -3.17 -1.74 -18.90
CA LEU A 30 -3.12 -1.88 -20.34
C LEU A 30 -1.69 -2.31 -20.68
N ASP A 31 -1.54 -3.43 -21.41
CA ASP A 31 -0.27 -3.81 -22.01
C ASP A 31 0.06 -2.78 -23.10
N ILE A 32 0.57 -1.64 -22.64
CA ILE A 32 0.82 -0.44 -23.43
C ILE A 32 1.87 -0.71 -24.49
N ILE A 33 2.77 -1.65 -24.24
CA ILE A 33 3.80 -2.07 -25.19
C ILE A 33 3.13 -2.82 -26.36
N LYS A 34 2.33 -3.84 -26.08
CA LYS A 34 1.61 -4.58 -27.13
C LYS A 34 0.63 -3.68 -27.89
N LEU A 35 -0.07 -2.81 -27.17
CA LEU A 35 -0.97 -1.83 -27.78
C LEU A 35 -0.19 -0.86 -28.68
N THR A 36 0.95 -0.34 -28.20
CA THR A 36 1.82 0.53 -28.99
C THR A 36 2.28 -0.16 -30.26
N LYS A 37 2.83 -1.38 -30.15
CA LYS A 37 3.29 -2.16 -31.31
C LYS A 37 2.15 -2.38 -32.32
N PHE A 38 0.98 -2.83 -31.85
CA PHE A 38 -0.19 -3.04 -32.69
C PHE A 38 -0.65 -1.76 -33.40
N VAL A 39 -0.68 -0.63 -32.70
CA VAL A 39 -1.08 0.66 -33.25
C VAL A 39 -0.05 1.17 -34.26
N VAL A 40 1.25 1.08 -33.96
CA VAL A 40 2.33 1.49 -34.86
C VAL A 40 2.33 0.65 -36.14
N GLU A 41 2.19 -0.68 -36.04
CA GLU A 41 2.07 -1.57 -37.20
C GLU A 41 0.81 -1.28 -38.03
N GLY A 42 -0.32 -1.04 -37.36
CA GLY A 42 -1.58 -0.67 -38.01
C GLY A 42 -1.48 0.65 -38.77
N ILE A 43 -0.86 1.66 -38.17
CA ILE A 43 -0.58 2.96 -38.80
C ILE A 43 0.38 2.80 -39.97
N GLY A 44 1.44 1.99 -39.83
CA GLY A 44 2.37 1.70 -40.93
C GLY A 44 1.67 1.07 -42.13
N LYS A 45 0.80 0.08 -41.90
CA LYS A 45 -0.04 -0.51 -42.95
C LYS A 45 -1.02 0.50 -43.57
N ALA A 46 -1.59 1.40 -42.77
CA ALA A 46 -2.48 2.45 -43.26
C ALA A 46 -1.75 3.45 -44.16
N TRP A 47 -0.51 3.82 -43.84
CA TRP A 47 0.31 4.65 -44.71
C TRP A 47 0.57 4.02 -46.07
N ASN A 48 0.73 2.69 -46.15
CA ASN A 48 0.88 1.98 -47.44
C ASN A 48 -0.35 2.14 -48.37
N ILE A 49 -1.55 2.41 -47.82
CA ILE A 49 -2.77 2.65 -48.61
C ILE A 49 -2.72 4.04 -49.28
N VAL A 50 -2.06 5.00 -48.63
CA VAL A 50 -1.95 6.38 -49.11
C VAL A 50 -0.65 6.59 -49.92
N ASP A 51 0.17 5.54 -50.12
CA ASP A 51 1.48 5.64 -50.73
C ASP A 51 1.60 5.21 -52.22
N GLN A 52 2.29 6.11 -52.95
CA GLN A 52 3.10 5.95 -54.18
C GLN A 52 2.55 5.60 -55.57
N ARG A 53 1.24 5.42 -55.85
CA ARG A 53 0.80 5.08 -57.23
C ARG A 53 -0.24 5.97 -57.91
N VAL A 54 -0.54 7.17 -57.42
CA VAL A 54 -1.45 8.08 -58.14
C VAL A 54 -0.92 9.53 -58.14
N ASP A 55 -0.60 10.01 -59.34
CA ASP A 55 -0.28 11.41 -59.64
C ASP A 55 -1.56 12.15 -60.02
N PHE A 56 -1.92 13.20 -59.27
CA PHE A 56 -3.06 14.08 -59.53
C PHE A 56 -2.64 15.47 -60.02
N SER A 57 -1.40 15.65 -60.46
CA SER A 57 -0.82 16.98 -60.73
C SER A 57 -0.45 17.24 -62.19
N SER A 58 -1.04 16.54 -63.16
CA SER A 58 -0.71 16.69 -64.58
C SER A 58 -1.13 18.05 -65.20
N ILE A 59 -0.40 19.15 -64.89
CA ILE A 59 -0.37 20.41 -65.65
C ILE A 59 1.08 21.00 -65.61
N PRO A 60 1.67 21.48 -66.73
CA PRO A 60 3.14 21.64 -66.87
C PRO A 60 3.79 22.89 -66.24
N ILE A 61 5.09 22.73 -65.98
CA ILE A 61 5.99 23.47 -65.08
C ILE A 61 6.74 24.74 -65.61
N PRO A 62 6.80 25.13 -66.91
CA PRO A 62 7.84 26.05 -67.37
C PRO A 62 7.56 27.57 -67.20
N ILE A 63 6.86 27.98 -66.12
CA ILE A 63 6.67 29.40 -65.75
C ILE A 63 7.01 29.67 -64.26
N LEU A 64 7.30 28.67 -63.43
CA LEU A 64 7.56 28.85 -61.99
C LEU A 64 9.02 29.27 -61.65
N ASP A 65 9.99 28.88 -62.48
CA ASP A 65 11.43 29.00 -62.14
C ASP A 65 12.02 30.44 -62.20
N LYS A 66 11.26 31.42 -62.72
CA LYS A 66 11.70 32.83 -62.75
C LYS A 66 11.11 33.70 -61.65
N THR A 67 10.22 33.16 -60.82
CA THR A 67 9.57 33.91 -59.71
C THR A 67 10.13 33.50 -58.34
N GLU A 68 10.70 32.31 -58.23
CA GLU A 68 11.28 31.77 -57.00
C GLU A 68 12.65 32.40 -56.65
N ALA A 69 13.48 32.67 -57.66
CA ALA A 69 14.79 33.35 -57.48
C ALA A 69 14.68 34.82 -57.03
N LYS A 70 13.48 35.43 -57.09
CA LYS A 70 13.22 36.82 -56.66
C LYS A 70 12.58 36.91 -55.26
N LEU A 71 12.15 35.78 -54.70
CA LEU A 71 11.54 35.70 -53.37
C LEU A 71 12.60 35.42 -52.28
N PHE A 72 13.60 34.57 -52.58
CA PHE A 72 14.67 34.24 -51.63
C PHE A 72 15.77 35.31 -51.52
N GLY A 73 15.96 36.16 -52.53
CA GLY A 73 16.90 37.30 -52.48
C GLY A 73 16.48 38.47 -51.59
N LYS A 74 15.31 38.41 -50.93
CA LYS A 74 14.81 39.44 -50.01
C LYS A 74 14.64 38.98 -48.57
N LEU A 75 14.96 37.72 -48.26
CA LEU A 75 14.80 37.13 -46.92
C LEU A 75 16.06 37.16 -46.05
N ASP A 76 17.17 37.72 -46.54
CA ASP A 76 18.42 37.85 -45.76
C ASP A 76 18.58 39.20 -45.02
N VAL A 77 17.62 40.13 -45.16
CA VAL A 77 17.73 41.49 -44.55
C VAL A 77 16.66 41.74 -43.48
N ILE A 78 15.85 40.74 -43.11
CA ILE A 78 14.81 40.88 -42.07
C ILE A 78 15.08 40.00 -40.84
N THR A 79 16.07 39.11 -40.88
CA THR A 79 16.48 38.29 -39.73
C THR A 79 17.42 39.04 -38.78
N LEU A 80 18.18 40.03 -39.28
CA LEU A 80 19.18 40.78 -38.51
C LEU A 80 18.64 41.97 -37.70
N LYS A 81 17.32 42.10 -37.52
CA LYS A 81 16.72 43.11 -36.63
C LYS A 81 15.67 42.59 -35.66
N ILE A 82 15.45 41.28 -35.61
CA ILE A 82 14.53 40.66 -34.65
C ILE A 82 15.29 40.12 -33.41
N ASP A 83 16.57 39.76 -33.55
CA ASP A 83 17.40 39.31 -32.42
C ASP A 83 17.77 40.44 -31.43
N GLU A 84 17.71 41.71 -31.83
CA GLU A 84 18.10 42.83 -30.97
C GLU A 84 16.93 43.39 -30.12
N LEU A 85 15.68 43.03 -30.42
CA LEU A 85 14.50 43.46 -29.64
C LEU A 85 13.90 42.36 -28.74
N ALA A 86 14.22 41.08 -28.97
CA ALA A 86 13.75 39.97 -28.14
C ALA A 86 14.55 39.82 -26.82
N VAL A 87 15.77 40.36 -26.75
CA VAL A 87 16.72 40.08 -25.65
C VAL A 87 16.44 40.88 -24.36
N ASN A 88 15.64 41.94 -24.38
CA ASN A 88 15.53 42.85 -23.23
C ASN A 88 14.28 42.70 -22.33
N ILE A 89 13.35 41.76 -22.62
CA ILE A 89 12.15 41.56 -21.77
C ILE A 89 11.99 40.12 -21.24
N GLU A 90 12.56 39.08 -21.88
CA GLU A 90 12.37 37.68 -21.43
C GLU A 90 13.35 37.19 -20.36
N GLY A 91 14.56 37.78 -20.22
CA GLY A 91 15.59 37.24 -19.32
C GLY A 91 15.41 37.56 -17.82
N ALA A 92 14.84 38.70 -17.44
CA ALA A 92 14.74 39.09 -16.02
C ALA A 92 13.47 38.54 -15.35
N GLY A 93 12.35 38.48 -16.07
CA GLY A 93 11.07 37.97 -15.57
C GLY A 93 11.05 36.45 -15.43
N THR A 94 11.56 35.72 -16.42
CA THR A 94 11.65 34.25 -16.36
C THR A 94 12.65 33.80 -15.30
N ASN A 95 13.81 34.45 -15.14
CA ASN A 95 14.78 34.12 -14.09
C ASN A 95 14.28 34.45 -12.67
N THR A 96 13.45 35.47 -12.50
CA THR A 96 12.85 35.78 -11.18
C THR A 96 11.75 34.77 -10.83
N ILE A 97 10.87 34.45 -11.78
CA ILE A 97 9.86 33.39 -11.63
C ILE A 97 10.56 32.03 -11.45
N ALA A 98 11.67 31.80 -12.16
CA ALA A 98 12.50 30.63 -12.05
C ALA A 98 13.03 30.40 -10.65
N MET A 99 13.63 31.44 -10.09
CA MET A 99 14.19 31.42 -8.75
C MET A 99 13.10 31.22 -7.71
N VAL A 100 11.93 31.86 -7.87
CA VAL A 100 10.78 31.66 -6.97
C VAL A 100 10.25 30.23 -7.05
N LEU A 101 10.06 29.67 -8.24
CA LEU A 101 9.61 28.29 -8.45
C LEU A 101 10.64 27.25 -8.00
N HIS A 102 11.94 27.55 -8.12
CA HIS A 102 13.02 26.70 -7.64
C HIS A 102 13.13 26.70 -6.11
N ASN A 103 12.75 27.81 -5.47
CA ASN A 103 12.69 27.91 -4.01
C ASN A 103 11.38 27.38 -3.42
N LEU A 104 10.41 26.97 -4.24
CA LEU A 104 9.22 26.29 -3.74
C LEU A 104 9.60 24.93 -3.14
N PRO A 105 8.93 24.51 -2.06
CA PRO A 105 9.01 23.14 -1.58
C PRO A 105 8.67 22.15 -2.71
N ASP A 106 9.39 21.03 -2.78
CA ASP A 106 9.24 20.06 -3.87
C ASP A 106 7.82 19.54 -4.01
N ARG A 107 7.08 19.41 -2.89
CA ARG A 107 5.66 19.05 -2.89
C ARG A 107 4.77 20.05 -3.63
N VAL A 108 5.02 21.35 -3.51
CA VAL A 108 4.28 22.38 -4.25
C VAL A 108 4.64 22.30 -5.74
N ARG A 109 5.92 22.07 -6.06
CA ARG A 109 6.37 21.88 -7.45
C ARG A 109 5.72 20.64 -8.07
N LEU A 110 5.65 19.54 -7.33
CA LEU A 110 4.99 18.30 -7.74
C LEU A 110 3.50 18.55 -8.03
N GLU A 111 2.78 19.20 -7.12
CA GLU A 111 1.36 19.50 -7.29
C GLU A 111 1.08 20.34 -8.54
N LEU A 112 1.88 21.40 -8.76
CA LEU A 112 1.78 22.23 -9.96
C LEU A 112 2.01 21.41 -11.24
N ARG A 113 3.06 20.57 -11.26
CA ARG A 113 3.38 19.73 -12.42
C ARG A 113 2.32 18.66 -12.68
N LEU A 114 1.76 18.05 -11.64
CA LEU A 114 0.68 17.07 -11.77
C LEU A 114 -0.60 17.73 -12.32
N ASN A 115 -0.93 18.94 -11.86
CA ASN A 115 -2.07 19.69 -12.38
C ASN A 115 -1.92 20.05 -13.87
N ASP A 116 -0.75 20.54 -14.27
CA ASP A 116 -0.46 20.84 -15.67
C ASP A 116 -0.43 19.57 -16.54
N LEU A 117 0.21 18.50 -16.05
CA LEU A 117 0.23 17.21 -16.72
C LEU A 117 -1.20 16.68 -16.95
N LEU A 118 -2.05 16.70 -15.91
CA LEU A 118 -3.45 16.30 -16.01
C LEU A 118 -4.22 17.14 -17.01
N LYS A 119 -3.97 18.46 -17.06
CA LYS A 119 -4.59 19.36 -18.04
C LYS A 119 -4.21 18.95 -19.47
N TYR A 120 -2.93 18.74 -19.75
CA TYR A 120 -2.49 18.34 -21.10
C TYR A 120 -3.03 16.97 -21.50
N MET A 121 -3.02 15.99 -20.58
CA MET A 121 -3.62 14.67 -20.82
C MET A 121 -5.11 14.76 -21.10
N THR A 122 -5.85 15.58 -20.35
CA THR A 122 -7.29 15.79 -20.54
C THR A 122 -7.59 16.43 -21.90
N GLN A 123 -6.79 17.43 -22.31
CA GLN A 123 -6.94 18.06 -23.62
C GLN A 123 -6.66 17.08 -24.77
N THR A 124 -5.64 16.24 -24.65
CA THR A 124 -5.38 15.16 -25.61
C THR A 124 -6.53 14.17 -25.66
N ASP A 125 -7.09 13.77 -24.51
CA ASP A 125 -8.25 12.86 -24.45
C ASP A 125 -9.51 13.44 -25.08
N VAL A 126 -9.76 14.75 -24.93
CA VAL A 126 -10.88 15.43 -25.58
C VAL A 126 -10.73 15.38 -27.10
N ASN A 127 -9.54 15.69 -27.62
CA ASN A 127 -9.23 15.56 -29.04
C ASN A 127 -9.38 14.11 -29.52
N PHE A 128 -8.96 13.13 -28.70
CA PHE A 128 -9.06 11.71 -29.04
C PHE A 128 -10.51 11.23 -29.15
N ARG A 129 -11.41 11.72 -28.29
CA ARG A 129 -12.86 11.43 -28.43
C ARG A 129 -13.46 12.03 -29.70
N SER A 130 -12.96 13.17 -30.15
CA SER A 130 -13.36 13.75 -31.44
C SER A 130 -12.83 12.90 -32.59
N PHE A 131 -11.56 12.51 -32.55
CA PHE A 131 -10.95 11.56 -33.49
C PHE A 131 -11.74 10.23 -33.60
N GLN A 132 -12.14 9.64 -32.47
CA GLN A 132 -12.94 8.42 -32.47
C GLN A 132 -14.30 8.62 -33.16
N ARG A 133 -14.97 9.75 -32.91
CA ARG A 133 -16.23 10.08 -33.59
C ARG A 133 -16.03 10.26 -35.10
N TYR A 134 -14.97 10.96 -35.51
CA TYR A 134 -14.67 11.22 -36.91
C TYR A 134 -14.24 9.97 -37.67
N THR A 135 -13.61 9.00 -37.02
CA THR A 135 -13.24 7.73 -37.66
C THR A 135 -14.44 6.79 -37.84
N VAL A 136 -15.31 6.69 -36.82
CA VAL A 136 -16.51 5.83 -36.88
C VAL A 136 -17.57 6.38 -37.83
N HIS A 137 -17.82 7.70 -37.78
CA HIS A 137 -18.90 8.37 -38.52
C HIS A 137 -18.38 9.26 -39.65
N HIS A 138 -17.27 8.88 -40.29
CA HIS A 138 -16.58 9.73 -41.29
C HIS A 138 -17.49 10.20 -42.44
N ASN A 139 -18.49 9.42 -42.84
CA ASN A 139 -19.43 9.78 -43.92
C ASN A 139 -20.47 10.82 -43.50
N ASP A 140 -20.66 11.04 -42.19
CA ASP A 140 -21.66 11.95 -41.65
C ASP A 140 -21.10 13.38 -41.49
N PHE A 141 -19.79 13.55 -41.66
CA PHE A 141 -19.11 14.84 -41.48
C PHE A 141 -18.65 15.45 -42.79
N GLU A 142 -18.79 16.77 -42.89
CA GLU A 142 -18.27 17.56 -43.99
C GLU A 142 -16.74 17.43 -44.07
N ARG A 143 -16.22 17.38 -45.30
CA ARG A 143 -14.76 17.35 -45.55
C ARG A 143 -14.04 18.51 -44.87
N LEU A 144 -14.68 19.69 -44.81
CA LEU A 144 -14.12 20.86 -44.14
C LEU A 144 -13.89 20.61 -42.65
N THR A 145 -14.82 19.93 -41.97
CA THR A 145 -14.71 19.61 -40.53
C THR A 145 -13.56 18.63 -40.28
N LEU A 146 -13.42 17.62 -41.13
CA LEU A 146 -12.36 16.63 -41.04
C LEU A 146 -10.98 17.25 -41.34
N GLU A 147 -10.90 18.14 -42.33
CA GLU A 147 -9.69 18.90 -42.64
C GLU A 147 -9.30 19.85 -41.50
N ASP A 148 -10.25 20.59 -40.94
CA ASP A 148 -10.03 21.51 -39.82
C ASP A 148 -9.51 20.77 -38.60
N PHE A 149 -10.14 19.64 -38.23
CA PHE A 149 -9.65 18.79 -37.16
C PHE A 149 -8.19 18.36 -37.37
N ALA A 150 -7.86 17.87 -38.58
CA ALA A 150 -6.50 17.45 -38.88
C ALA A 150 -5.49 18.61 -38.76
N ARG A 151 -5.86 19.82 -39.23
CA ARG A 151 -5.02 21.02 -39.10
C ARG A 151 -4.83 21.43 -37.64
N VAL A 152 -5.84 21.31 -36.79
CA VAL A 152 -5.74 21.59 -35.36
C VAL A 152 -4.81 20.60 -34.65
N VAL A 153 -4.91 19.31 -34.97
CA VAL A 153 -4.08 18.26 -34.37
C VAL A 153 -2.59 18.48 -34.67
N VAL A 154 -2.23 18.72 -35.94
CA VAL A 154 -0.84 18.86 -36.39
C VAL A 154 -0.35 20.32 -36.45
N GLY A 155 -1.19 21.26 -36.01
CA GLY A 155 -0.89 22.68 -36.05
C GLY A 155 0.23 23.09 -35.09
N HIS A 156 0.67 24.33 -35.21
CA HIS A 156 1.71 24.91 -34.36
C HIS A 156 1.15 25.69 -33.16
N ASP A 157 -0.17 25.71 -32.98
CA ASP A 157 -0.80 26.36 -31.81
C ASP A 157 -0.42 25.65 -30.51
N SER A 158 -0.33 26.41 -29.43
CA SER A 158 -0.04 25.90 -28.09
C SER A 158 -0.94 24.77 -27.60
N ASN A 159 -2.16 24.66 -28.13
CA ASN A 159 -3.14 23.62 -27.80
C ASN A 159 -3.24 22.50 -28.85
N SER A 160 -2.38 22.49 -29.87
CA SER A 160 -2.32 21.37 -30.81
C SER A 160 -1.85 20.10 -30.11
N VAL A 161 -2.33 18.93 -30.55
CA VAL A 161 -1.95 17.64 -29.96
C VAL A 161 -0.44 17.44 -29.98
N VAL A 162 0.23 17.87 -31.06
CA VAL A 162 1.70 17.87 -31.15
C VAL A 162 2.32 18.62 -29.97
N ASN A 163 1.92 19.87 -29.73
CA ASN A 163 2.47 20.67 -28.64
C ASN A 163 2.08 20.16 -27.26
N LEU A 164 0.88 19.60 -27.09
CA LEU A 164 0.44 19.00 -25.83
C LEU A 164 1.32 17.80 -25.43
N ILE A 165 1.61 16.92 -26.39
CA ILE A 165 2.51 15.79 -26.19
C ILE A 165 3.94 16.25 -25.86
N GLU A 166 4.47 17.22 -26.60
CA GLU A 166 5.82 17.74 -26.33
C GLU A 166 5.89 18.33 -24.91
N ARG A 167 4.86 19.06 -24.47
CA ARG A 167 4.77 19.55 -23.09
C ARG A 167 4.76 18.41 -22.08
N ILE A 168 3.94 17.38 -22.28
CA ILE A 168 3.93 16.19 -21.40
C ILE A 168 5.34 15.61 -21.28
N HIS A 169 6.05 15.44 -22.40
CA HIS A 169 7.42 14.93 -22.38
C HIS A 169 8.39 15.84 -21.62
N THR A 170 8.30 17.17 -21.76
CA THR A 170 9.15 18.08 -20.97
C THR A 170 8.93 17.97 -19.45
N PHE A 171 7.74 17.56 -18.98
CA PHE A 171 7.52 17.26 -17.56
C PHE A 171 8.14 15.94 -17.13
N VAL A 172 8.21 14.95 -18.02
CA VAL A 172 8.78 13.62 -17.74
C VAL A 172 10.30 13.67 -17.82
N ALA A 173 10.83 14.16 -18.95
CA ALA A 173 12.23 14.18 -19.33
C ALA A 173 12.70 15.61 -19.64
N PRO A 174 12.89 16.46 -18.62
CA PRO A 174 13.35 17.83 -18.82
C PRO A 174 14.77 17.86 -19.42
N THR A 175 14.97 18.67 -20.46
CA THR A 175 16.26 18.80 -21.18
C THR A 175 17.02 20.10 -20.88
N GLY A 176 16.51 20.91 -19.95
CA GLY A 176 17.06 22.23 -19.59
C GLY A 176 18.13 22.22 -18.48
N ARG A 177 18.65 23.42 -18.16
CA ARG A 177 19.32 23.74 -16.89
C ARG A 177 18.45 24.76 -16.14
N GLY A 178 18.15 24.55 -14.85
CA GLY A 178 17.32 25.44 -14.02
C GLY A 178 15.98 24.84 -13.51
N ILE A 179 14.89 25.62 -13.49
CA ILE A 179 13.53 25.31 -12.93
C ILE A 179 12.96 23.94 -13.35
N ALA A 180 13.41 23.46 -14.51
CA ALA A 180 12.91 22.27 -15.15
C ALA A 180 13.67 20.99 -14.74
N ASP A 181 14.85 21.07 -14.10
CA ASP A 181 15.84 19.97 -14.07
C ASP A 181 15.36 18.64 -13.49
N THR A 182 14.35 18.65 -12.61
CA THR A 182 13.81 17.43 -11.99
C THR A 182 12.54 16.99 -12.71
N GLY A 183 12.47 15.76 -13.21
CA GLY A 183 11.26 15.22 -13.86
C GLY A 183 10.10 15.00 -12.87
N VAL A 184 8.87 14.93 -13.37
CA VAL A 184 7.66 14.71 -12.53
C VAL A 184 7.69 13.37 -11.80
N LEU A 185 8.25 12.32 -12.42
CA LEU A 185 8.41 11.00 -11.81
C LEU A 185 9.44 11.03 -10.67
N GLU A 186 10.50 11.82 -10.81
CA GLU A 186 11.52 11.99 -9.77
C GLU A 186 11.00 12.83 -8.60
N LEU A 187 10.26 13.91 -8.87
CA LEU A 187 9.58 14.68 -7.83
C LEU A 187 8.55 13.85 -7.08
N LEU A 188 7.81 12.99 -7.79
CA LEU A 188 6.84 12.08 -7.19
C LEU A 188 7.54 11.04 -6.32
N LEU A 189 8.63 10.44 -6.80
CA LEU A 189 9.43 9.52 -5.98
C LEU A 189 9.92 10.20 -4.71
N LYS A 190 10.46 11.42 -4.82
CA LYS A 190 10.94 12.20 -3.68
C LYS A 190 9.84 12.41 -2.65
N ASP A 191 8.67 12.88 -3.06
CA ASP A 191 7.51 13.08 -2.18
C ASP A 191 7.04 11.75 -1.54
N LEU A 192 7.02 10.65 -2.31
CA LEU A 192 6.70 9.31 -1.77
C LEU A 192 7.74 8.81 -0.77
N THR A 193 9.01 9.21 -0.88
CA THR A 193 10.08 8.81 0.07
C THR A 193 10.21 9.71 1.30
N GLU A 194 9.88 11.00 1.18
CA GLU A 194 10.07 12.00 2.25
C GLU A 194 8.95 12.00 3.29
N VAL A 195 7.79 11.39 3.01
CA VAL A 195 6.63 11.48 3.89
C VAL A 195 6.72 10.49 5.06
N GLU A 196 6.95 11.05 6.25
CA GLU A 196 6.61 10.42 7.52
C GLU A 196 5.10 10.10 7.56
N GLY A 197 4.74 8.88 7.18
CA GLY A 197 3.49 8.24 7.59
C GLY A 197 2.33 8.32 6.60
N ASP A 198 1.83 9.50 6.25
CA ASP A 198 0.43 9.59 5.82
C ASP A 198 0.14 9.32 4.33
N MET A 199 1.01 9.70 3.37
CA MET A 199 0.72 9.44 1.95
C MET A 199 0.94 7.97 1.55
N LEU A 200 1.99 7.35 2.08
CA LEU A 200 2.41 6.00 1.74
C LEU A 200 1.36 4.94 2.10
N CYS A 201 0.69 5.09 3.23
CA CYS A 201 -0.26 4.09 3.72
C CYS A 201 -1.73 4.37 3.35
N ASN A 202 -2.05 5.56 2.80
CA ASN A 202 -3.41 5.93 2.38
C ASN A 202 -3.72 5.57 0.92
N SER A 203 -2.70 5.44 0.07
CA SER A 203 -2.83 5.20 -1.38
C SER A 203 -3.44 3.84 -1.73
N LYS A 204 -3.39 2.87 -0.81
CA LYS A 204 -3.63 1.44 -1.09
C LYS A 204 -2.76 0.87 -2.22
N GLN A 205 -1.59 1.46 -2.43
CA GLN A 205 -0.64 1.13 -3.49
C GLN A 205 0.78 1.35 -3.00
N SER A 206 1.73 0.52 -3.43
CA SER A 206 3.14 0.79 -3.16
C SER A 206 3.63 1.99 -3.99
N PRO A 207 4.65 2.73 -3.53
CA PRO A 207 5.28 3.81 -4.31
C PRO A 207 5.64 3.41 -5.74
N GLN A 208 6.18 2.20 -5.90
CA GLN A 208 6.54 1.68 -7.22
C GLN A 208 5.31 1.52 -8.12
N GLN A 209 4.17 1.06 -7.58
CA GLN A 209 2.92 0.97 -8.34
C GLN A 209 2.38 2.34 -8.73
N VAL A 210 2.46 3.34 -7.85
CA VAL A 210 2.02 4.71 -8.16
C VAL A 210 2.81 5.28 -9.34
N LEU A 211 4.13 5.12 -9.34
CA LEU A 211 5.00 5.50 -10.46
C LEU A 211 4.65 4.77 -11.75
N TYR A 212 4.48 3.45 -11.66
CA TYR A 212 4.13 2.62 -12.82
C TYR A 212 2.78 3.00 -13.44
N ASN A 213 1.77 3.27 -12.61
CA ASN A 213 0.45 3.70 -13.05
C ASN A 213 0.49 5.07 -13.73
N LEU A 214 1.26 6.01 -13.19
CA LEU A 214 1.46 7.32 -13.81
C LEU A 214 2.15 7.19 -15.17
N TYR A 215 3.20 6.38 -15.26
CA TYR A 215 3.86 6.07 -16.54
C TYR A 215 2.89 5.48 -17.55
N ASN A 216 2.09 4.49 -17.15
CA ASN A 216 1.10 3.89 -18.05
C ASN A 216 0.08 4.93 -18.53
N ALA A 217 -0.39 5.82 -17.66
CA ALA A 217 -1.30 6.88 -18.06
C ALA A 217 -0.65 7.83 -19.10
N ILE A 218 0.60 8.23 -18.87
CA ILE A 218 1.39 9.06 -19.80
C ILE A 218 1.59 8.36 -21.15
N ALA A 219 2.03 7.10 -21.13
CA ALA A 219 2.29 6.32 -22.34
C ALA A 219 1.00 6.09 -23.15
N LEU A 220 -0.15 5.90 -22.50
CA LEU A 220 -1.44 5.82 -23.19
C LEU A 220 -1.80 7.15 -23.87
N THR A 221 -1.58 8.27 -23.18
CA THR A 221 -1.82 9.61 -23.75
C THR A 221 -0.90 9.88 -24.94
N GLU A 222 0.37 9.52 -24.82
CA GLU A 222 1.36 9.60 -25.90
C GLU A 222 0.90 8.81 -27.13
N LEU A 223 0.45 7.57 -26.93
CA LEU A 223 -0.03 6.71 -28.01
C LEU A 223 -1.29 7.26 -28.68
N LYS A 224 -2.24 7.77 -27.89
CA LYS A 224 -3.46 8.42 -28.39
C LYS A 224 -3.11 9.61 -29.29
N GLY A 225 -2.21 10.49 -28.84
CA GLY A 225 -1.85 11.66 -29.63
C GLY A 225 -0.99 11.32 -30.84
N TYR A 226 -0.06 10.37 -30.75
CA TYR A 226 0.65 9.84 -31.92
C TYR A 226 -0.32 9.31 -32.98
N SER A 227 -1.33 8.54 -32.55
CA SER A 227 -2.37 8.01 -33.45
C SER A 227 -3.13 9.14 -34.16
N MET A 228 -3.52 10.18 -33.43
CA MET A 228 -4.21 11.34 -34.01
C MET A 228 -3.33 12.10 -35.00
N ILE A 229 -2.06 12.33 -34.67
CA ILE A 229 -1.10 13.06 -35.51
C ILE A 229 -0.91 12.31 -36.84
N GLN A 230 -0.66 11.01 -36.77
CA GLN A 230 -0.47 10.16 -37.95
C GLN A 230 -1.71 10.13 -38.84
N PHE A 231 -2.89 9.94 -38.23
CA PHE A 231 -4.16 10.01 -38.94
C PHE A 231 -4.39 11.35 -39.63
N SER A 232 -4.06 12.44 -38.95
CA SER A 232 -4.25 13.79 -39.48
C SER A 232 -3.36 14.06 -40.69
N TYR A 233 -2.10 13.62 -40.68
CA TYR A 233 -1.24 13.71 -41.87
C TYR A 233 -1.74 12.84 -43.03
N MET A 234 -2.19 11.61 -42.76
CA MET A 234 -2.81 10.75 -43.78
C MET A 234 -4.04 11.43 -44.41
N LEU A 235 -4.89 12.05 -43.58
CA LEU A 235 -6.09 12.74 -44.04
C LEU A 235 -5.79 13.99 -44.87
N LEU A 236 -4.83 14.81 -44.44
CA LEU A 236 -4.42 16.00 -45.19
C LEU A 236 -3.80 15.63 -46.54
N ARG A 237 -3.06 14.51 -46.60
CA ARG A 237 -2.53 13.96 -47.86
C ARG A 237 -3.66 13.47 -48.77
N LEU A 238 -4.60 12.70 -48.24
CA LEU A 238 -5.81 12.25 -48.96
C LEU A 238 -6.60 13.44 -49.53
N TYR A 239 -6.65 14.56 -48.80
CA TYR A 239 -7.33 15.78 -49.22
C TYR A 239 -6.49 16.69 -50.12
N ASN A 240 -5.35 16.21 -50.61
CA ASN A 240 -4.45 16.94 -51.52
C ASN A 240 -3.99 18.29 -50.95
N LYS A 241 -3.70 18.34 -49.64
CA LYS A 241 -3.20 19.54 -48.94
C LYS A 241 -1.68 19.56 -48.75
N GLY A 242 -0.99 18.50 -49.17
CA GLY A 242 0.46 18.32 -49.04
C GLY A 242 0.86 16.85 -48.99
N ASN A 243 2.16 16.56 -49.06
CA ASN A 243 2.67 15.18 -49.01
C ASN A 243 2.77 14.64 -47.57
N PHE A 244 3.17 15.47 -46.59
CA PHE A 244 3.23 15.15 -45.15
C PHE A 244 4.02 13.88 -44.76
N THR A 245 4.74 13.24 -45.69
CA THR A 245 5.51 12.02 -45.44
C THR A 245 6.69 12.28 -44.52
N THR A 246 7.43 13.36 -44.76
CA THR A 246 8.58 13.75 -43.94
C THR A 246 8.14 14.11 -42.53
N GLU A 247 7.08 14.90 -42.40
CA GLU A 247 6.51 15.31 -41.12
C GLU A 247 6.02 14.10 -40.32
N SER A 248 5.36 13.15 -41.00
CA SER A 248 4.94 11.88 -40.40
C SER A 248 6.12 11.05 -39.90
N GLN A 249 7.20 10.93 -40.68
CA GLN A 249 8.42 10.22 -40.28
C GLN A 249 9.10 10.89 -39.08
N ILE A 250 9.21 12.21 -39.08
CA ILE A 250 9.74 12.97 -37.93
C ILE A 250 8.90 12.72 -36.68
N MET A 251 7.56 12.76 -36.80
CA MET A 251 6.69 12.52 -35.64
C MET A 251 6.76 11.08 -35.11
N ARG A 252 7.06 10.11 -35.99
CA ARG A 252 7.36 8.73 -35.57
C ARG A 252 8.67 8.64 -34.78
N GLN A 253 9.74 9.23 -35.29
CA GLN A 253 11.03 9.25 -34.59
C GLN A 253 10.90 9.93 -33.22
N ARG A 254 10.19 11.07 -33.15
CA ARG A 254 9.96 11.73 -31.86
C ARG A 254 9.10 10.91 -30.90
N PHE A 255 8.10 10.20 -31.39
CA PHE A 255 7.31 9.28 -30.56
C PHE A 255 8.19 8.17 -29.97
N GLU A 256 9.09 7.60 -30.78
CA GLU A 256 10.08 6.61 -30.35
C GLU A 256 11.02 7.19 -29.28
N GLU A 257 11.61 8.37 -29.52
CA GLU A 257 12.48 9.07 -28.58
C GLU A 257 11.79 9.36 -27.24
N ARG A 258 10.58 9.94 -27.27
CA ARG A 258 9.84 10.31 -26.04
C ARG A 258 9.44 9.09 -25.24
N THR A 259 9.00 8.02 -25.93
CA THR A 259 8.61 6.76 -25.29
C THR A 259 9.80 6.09 -24.62
N ASN A 260 10.95 6.03 -25.31
CA ASN A 260 12.18 5.45 -24.77
C ASN A 260 12.71 6.27 -23.59
N SER A 261 12.70 7.59 -23.68
CA SER A 261 13.11 8.47 -22.58
C SER A 261 12.21 8.31 -21.35
N ALA A 262 10.88 8.32 -21.53
CA ALA A 262 9.94 8.09 -20.44
C ALA A 262 10.12 6.70 -19.79
N MET A 263 10.41 5.68 -20.61
CA MET A 263 10.70 4.32 -20.17
C MET A 263 11.95 4.25 -19.29
N GLU A 264 13.06 4.87 -19.71
CA GLU A 264 14.31 4.87 -18.94
C GLU A 264 14.13 5.57 -17.59
N ILE A 265 13.42 6.70 -17.58
CA ILE A 265 13.16 7.47 -16.36
C ILE A 265 12.30 6.66 -15.39
N VAL A 266 11.20 6.06 -15.85
CA VAL A 266 10.34 5.26 -14.95
C VAL A 266 11.08 4.03 -14.43
N LYS A 267 11.89 3.34 -15.25
CA LYS A 267 12.71 2.20 -14.79
C LYS A 267 13.65 2.60 -13.68
N LYS A 268 14.36 3.72 -13.86
CA LYS A 268 15.26 4.27 -12.85
C LYS A 268 14.50 4.62 -11.58
N SER A 269 13.39 5.37 -11.69
CA SER A 269 12.58 5.76 -10.53
C SER A 269 11.97 4.55 -9.80
N MET A 270 11.55 3.51 -10.53
CA MET A 270 10.99 2.29 -9.93
C MET A 270 12.04 1.41 -9.24
N ALA A 271 13.31 1.47 -9.67
CA ALA A 271 14.39 0.74 -9.02
C ALA A 271 14.66 1.25 -7.59
N ASP A 272 14.50 2.57 -7.39
CA ASP A 272 14.68 3.23 -6.09
C ASP A 272 13.39 3.26 -5.24
N ALA A 273 12.23 3.00 -5.85
CA ALA A 273 10.94 3.05 -5.18
C ALA A 273 10.64 1.79 -4.36
N SER A 274 10.12 1.98 -3.15
CA SER A 274 9.65 0.87 -2.32
C SER A 274 8.45 0.16 -2.97
N ARG A 275 8.44 -1.18 -2.89
CA ARG A 275 7.30 -2.04 -3.22
C ARG A 275 6.46 -2.41 -2.00
N GLN A 276 6.87 -1.96 -0.81
CA GLN A 276 6.16 -2.24 0.42
C GLN A 276 4.89 -1.42 0.52
N TYR A 277 3.84 -2.05 1.05
CA TYR A 277 2.54 -1.44 1.30
C TYR A 277 1.93 -1.97 2.60
N TRP A 278 1.41 -1.06 3.43
CA TRP A 278 0.65 -1.32 4.66
C TRP A 278 -0.43 -0.25 4.85
N ASN A 279 -1.39 -0.49 5.74
CA ASN A 279 -2.47 0.46 6.03
C ASN A 279 -2.09 1.49 7.10
N CYS A 280 -2.57 2.72 6.92
CA CYS A 280 -2.55 3.72 7.98
C CYS A 280 -3.41 3.29 9.16
N ASP A 281 -3.29 4.00 10.28
CA ASP A 281 -4.23 3.83 11.36
C ASP A 281 -5.64 4.29 10.91
N PRO A 282 -6.69 3.54 11.28
CA PRO A 282 -8.05 3.94 10.99
C PRO A 282 -8.39 5.22 11.76
N LYS A 283 -9.37 5.98 11.28
CA LYS A 283 -9.90 7.16 12.01
C LYS A 283 -10.38 6.80 13.42
N ARG A 284 -10.85 5.57 13.61
CA ARG A 284 -11.26 5.03 14.90
C ARG A 284 -10.91 3.54 14.96
N HIS A 285 -10.25 3.14 16.03
CA HIS A 285 -9.99 1.72 16.29
C HIS A 285 -11.24 1.02 16.84
N ILE A 286 -11.60 -0.11 16.24
CA ILE A 286 -12.73 -0.95 16.61
C ILE A 286 -12.23 -2.39 16.72
N LYS A 287 -12.40 -3.00 17.90
CA LYS A 287 -11.99 -4.39 18.17
C LYS A 287 -12.80 -5.34 17.29
N GLY A 288 -12.15 -6.30 16.64
CA GLY A 288 -12.78 -7.23 15.71
C GLY A 288 -12.92 -6.72 14.28
N GLU A 289 -12.69 -5.42 14.03
CA GLU A 289 -12.75 -4.83 12.68
C GLU A 289 -11.40 -4.28 12.25
N THR A 290 -10.79 -3.43 13.08
CA THR A 290 -9.52 -2.77 12.77
C THR A 290 -8.35 -3.30 13.59
N TYR A 291 -8.62 -3.90 14.75
CA TYR A 291 -7.59 -4.53 15.56
C TYR A 291 -8.12 -5.74 16.31
N GLU A 292 -7.20 -6.63 16.64
CA GLU A 292 -7.40 -7.74 17.56
C GLU A 292 -6.42 -7.66 18.71
N GLU A 293 -6.73 -8.33 19.81
CA GLU A 293 -5.85 -8.40 20.97
C GLU A 293 -5.72 -9.84 21.45
N ILE A 294 -4.51 -10.16 21.91
CA ILE A 294 -4.28 -11.28 22.80
C ILE A 294 -4.84 -10.87 24.16
N THR A 295 -5.69 -11.69 24.77
CA THR A 295 -6.35 -11.31 26.03
C THR A 295 -5.76 -12.05 27.21
N GLN A 296 -5.58 -11.32 28.32
CA GLN A 296 -5.21 -11.89 29.62
C GLN A 296 -3.91 -12.71 29.56
N LEU A 297 -2.89 -12.29 28.79
CA LEU A 297 -1.62 -13.03 28.74
C LEU A 297 -0.84 -12.83 30.04
N LEU A 298 -0.48 -11.59 30.37
CA LEU A 298 0.19 -11.19 31.62
C LEU A 298 -0.62 -10.05 32.22
N GLN A 299 -1.38 -10.33 33.28
CA GLN A 299 -2.19 -9.29 33.93
C GLN A 299 -1.76 -9.01 35.36
N GLY A 300 -1.76 -7.74 35.76
CA GLY A 300 -1.58 -7.34 37.15
C GLY A 300 -2.53 -8.11 38.08
N TYR A 301 -1.97 -8.71 39.12
CA TYR A 301 -2.65 -9.62 40.04
C TYR A 301 -2.15 -9.41 41.47
N VAL A 302 -3.06 -9.10 42.38
CA VAL A 302 -2.77 -8.92 43.80
C VAL A 302 -2.95 -10.24 44.53
N GLN A 303 -1.96 -10.71 45.29
CA GLN A 303 -2.07 -11.93 46.10
C GLN A 303 -1.29 -11.78 47.39
N ASN A 304 -1.84 -12.30 48.50
CA ASN A 304 -1.11 -12.33 49.77
C ASN A 304 0.02 -13.37 49.72
N GLU A 305 1.15 -13.04 50.36
CA GLU A 305 2.31 -13.91 50.46
C GLU A 305 1.98 -15.33 50.93
N VAL A 306 1.07 -15.46 51.90
CA VAL A 306 0.65 -16.76 52.47
C VAL A 306 0.10 -17.72 51.41
N ASP A 307 -0.38 -17.22 50.28
CA ASP A 307 -0.97 -18.01 49.21
C ASP A 307 -0.03 -18.22 48.01
N LEU A 308 1.19 -17.68 48.08
CA LEU A 308 2.21 -17.74 47.03
C LEU A 308 3.25 -18.85 47.24
N ASN A 309 3.17 -19.60 48.35
CA ASN A 309 4.00 -20.77 48.63
C ASN A 309 3.17 -21.98 49.09
N PRO A 310 3.65 -23.22 48.90
CA PRO A 310 2.95 -24.42 49.33
C PRO A 310 2.86 -24.58 50.84
N GLU A 311 3.80 -24.02 51.61
CA GLU A 311 3.82 -24.09 53.08
C GLU A 311 2.72 -23.24 53.73
N GLY A 312 2.14 -22.31 52.99
CA GLY A 312 1.12 -21.40 53.50
C GLY A 312 1.68 -20.44 54.55
N THR A 313 2.87 -19.88 54.33
CA THR A 313 3.61 -19.04 55.29
C THR A 313 3.98 -17.67 54.71
N CYS A 314 4.42 -16.73 55.56
CA CYS A 314 4.83 -15.39 55.14
C CYS A 314 6.28 -15.16 55.56
N ARG A 315 7.16 -16.07 55.14
CA ARG A 315 8.56 -16.10 55.59
C ARG A 315 9.50 -15.25 54.76
N GLU A 316 9.08 -14.96 53.56
CA GLU A 316 9.87 -14.31 52.54
C GLU A 316 9.34 -12.88 52.36
N ASN A 317 9.65 -12.28 51.21
CA ASN A 317 9.07 -11.02 50.81
C ASN A 317 8.54 -11.16 49.38
N CYS A 318 7.75 -10.19 48.91
CA CYS A 318 7.14 -10.25 47.58
C CYS A 318 8.15 -10.46 46.43
N ALA A 319 9.39 -9.97 46.55
CA ALA A 319 10.39 -10.09 45.49
C ALA A 319 10.97 -11.51 45.34
N GLU A 320 10.89 -12.35 46.37
CA GLU A 320 11.31 -13.76 46.29
C GLU A 320 10.38 -14.58 45.37
N TYR A 321 9.14 -14.12 45.17
CA TYR A 321 8.15 -14.78 44.31
C TYR A 321 8.28 -14.33 42.86
N ALA A 322 9.48 -14.46 42.29
CA ALA A 322 9.75 -14.18 40.87
C ALA A 322 8.98 -15.14 39.94
N TYR A 323 8.74 -16.37 40.40
CA TYR A 323 8.03 -17.40 39.65
C TYR A 323 7.33 -18.39 40.61
N THR A 324 6.00 -18.38 40.64
CA THR A 324 5.17 -19.24 41.50
C THR A 324 3.79 -19.50 40.88
N LYS A 325 2.82 -19.95 41.68
CA LYS A 325 1.40 -20.08 41.34
C LYS A 325 0.55 -19.82 42.58
N SER A 326 -0.77 -19.71 42.39
CA SER A 326 -1.69 -19.64 43.54
C SER A 326 -1.77 -21.01 44.22
N HIS A 327 -1.35 -21.11 45.48
CA HIS A 327 -1.39 -22.34 46.28
C HIS A 327 -2.65 -22.50 47.12
N GLY A 328 -3.31 -21.39 47.47
CA GLY A 328 -4.50 -21.42 48.32
C GLY A 328 -5.25 -20.09 48.35
N CYS A 329 -6.16 -20.00 49.32
CA CYS A 329 -6.83 -18.78 49.71
C CYS A 329 -7.01 -18.79 51.22
N PHE A 330 -5.96 -18.41 51.94
CA PHE A 330 -5.90 -18.46 53.40
C PHE A 330 -7.01 -17.62 54.01
N GLY A 331 -7.74 -18.20 54.96
CA GLY A 331 -8.81 -17.52 55.69
C GLY A 331 -9.96 -16.98 54.83
N ASN A 332 -10.08 -17.39 53.56
CA ASN A 332 -11.03 -16.79 52.61
C ASN A 332 -10.91 -15.26 52.52
N GLN A 333 -9.68 -14.73 52.57
CA GLN A 333 -9.37 -13.29 52.50
C GLN A 333 -9.65 -12.73 51.08
N TYR A 334 -8.94 -11.67 50.67
CA TYR A 334 -9.18 -10.98 49.39
C TYR A 334 -9.12 -11.91 48.17
N CYS A 335 -8.32 -12.99 48.21
CA CYS A 335 -8.27 -14.04 47.19
C CYS A 335 -9.64 -14.64 46.82
N ARG A 336 -10.63 -14.62 47.73
CA ARG A 336 -12.01 -15.08 47.45
C ARG A 336 -12.86 -14.03 46.72
N GLN A 337 -12.49 -12.76 46.84
CA GLN A 337 -13.21 -11.62 46.27
C GLN A 337 -12.77 -11.27 44.84
N GLN A 338 -11.76 -11.97 44.33
CA GLN A 338 -11.25 -11.80 42.97
C GLN A 338 -11.17 -13.15 42.26
N ARG A 339 -11.04 -13.13 40.93
CA ARG A 339 -10.80 -14.35 40.16
C ARG A 339 -9.40 -14.89 40.45
N ARG A 340 -9.28 -16.19 40.72
CA ARG A 340 -7.97 -16.86 40.91
C ARG A 340 -7.13 -16.75 39.63
N CYS A 341 -5.80 -16.66 39.78
CA CYS A 341 -4.88 -16.88 38.67
C CYS A 341 -4.74 -18.39 38.40
N ASN A 342 -5.17 -18.87 37.23
CA ASN A 342 -5.15 -20.32 36.91
C ASN A 342 -3.82 -20.82 36.33
N GLY A 343 -2.87 -19.93 36.06
CA GLY A 343 -1.53 -20.30 35.59
C GLY A 343 -0.43 -19.83 36.52
N LYS A 344 0.66 -19.33 35.94
CA LYS A 344 1.85 -18.90 36.68
C LYS A 344 1.67 -17.49 37.22
N ILE A 345 2.22 -17.24 38.40
CA ILE A 345 2.33 -15.92 39.00
C ILE A 345 3.80 -15.52 38.95
N LEU A 346 4.09 -14.33 38.44
CA LEU A 346 5.41 -13.91 38.02
C LEU A 346 5.72 -12.51 38.55
N ASP A 347 7.00 -12.18 38.69
CA ASP A 347 7.51 -10.83 38.96
C ASP A 347 6.75 -10.08 40.07
N CYS A 348 6.51 -10.76 41.20
CA CYS A 348 5.84 -10.17 42.35
C CYS A 348 6.67 -9.04 42.98
N ARG A 349 5.99 -7.97 43.41
CA ARG A 349 6.60 -6.78 44.01
C ARG A 349 5.75 -6.27 45.16
N TYR A 350 6.43 -5.73 46.16
CA TYR A 350 5.80 -5.00 47.25
C TYR A 350 5.74 -3.51 46.90
N PHE A 351 4.58 -2.88 47.13
CA PHE A 351 4.39 -1.44 46.95
C PHE A 351 4.03 -0.76 48.27
N ASP A 352 3.00 -1.26 48.96
CA ASP A 352 2.60 -0.85 50.30
C ASP A 352 1.76 -1.95 50.97
N SER A 353 1.55 -1.86 52.28
CA SER A 353 0.85 -2.85 53.09
C SER A 353 -0.66 -2.80 52.88
N ASP A 354 -1.21 -1.58 52.75
CA ASP A 354 -2.65 -1.34 52.76
C ASP A 354 -3.08 -0.65 51.45
N MET A 355 -4.17 -1.14 50.87
CA MET A 355 -4.66 -0.67 49.57
C MET A 355 -6.18 -0.73 49.41
N TRP A 356 -6.70 0.10 48.53
CA TRP A 356 -8.07 0.08 48.03
C TRP A 356 -8.07 -0.35 46.57
N ILE A 357 -8.70 -1.48 46.30
CA ILE A 357 -8.77 -2.06 44.95
C ILE A 357 -10.14 -1.77 44.37
N CYS A 358 -10.17 -1.17 43.18
CA CYS A 358 -11.39 -1.07 42.38
C CYS A 358 -11.47 -2.25 41.40
N PRO A 359 -12.34 -3.25 41.64
CA PRO A 359 -12.51 -4.36 40.71
C PRO A 359 -13.13 -3.88 39.40
N ALA A 360 -12.63 -4.42 38.30
CA ALA A 360 -13.19 -4.17 36.97
C ALA A 360 -14.47 -4.98 36.74
N ASP A 361 -15.26 -4.57 35.75
CA ASP A 361 -16.40 -5.36 35.26
C ASP A 361 -15.91 -6.76 34.84
N PRO A 362 -16.50 -7.86 35.36
CA PRO A 362 -16.15 -9.23 34.97
C PRO A 362 -16.17 -9.48 33.45
N LEU A 363 -17.01 -8.77 32.71
CA LEU A 363 -17.13 -8.87 31.24
C LEU A 363 -16.06 -8.07 30.49
N SER A 364 -15.37 -7.14 31.15
CA SER A 364 -14.30 -6.34 30.53
C SER A 364 -13.04 -7.14 30.22
N GLY A 365 -12.87 -8.31 30.86
CA GLY A 365 -11.64 -9.09 30.82
C GLY A 365 -10.51 -8.56 31.72
N ARG A 366 -10.67 -7.38 32.34
CA ARG A 366 -9.72 -6.80 33.31
C ARG A 366 -9.98 -7.38 34.71
N ARG A 367 -8.97 -7.29 35.59
CA ARG A 367 -9.08 -7.60 37.04
C ARG A 367 -9.42 -6.34 37.82
N TYR A 368 -8.76 -5.23 37.51
CA TYR A 368 -8.87 -3.97 38.25
C TYR A 368 -9.04 -2.78 37.30
N GLU A 369 -9.79 -1.77 37.71
CA GLU A 369 -9.75 -0.46 37.07
C GLU A 369 -8.56 0.36 37.57
N TYR A 370 -8.35 0.34 38.89
CA TYR A 370 -7.19 0.92 39.55
C TYR A 370 -6.96 0.27 40.92
N ILE A 371 -5.76 0.47 41.47
CA ILE A 371 -5.37 0.14 42.84
C ILE A 371 -4.79 1.39 43.47
N GLU A 372 -5.26 1.79 44.63
CA GLU A 372 -4.75 2.92 45.39
C GLU A 372 -4.12 2.44 46.69
N TYR A 373 -2.87 2.80 46.95
CA TYR A 373 -2.17 2.49 48.19
C TYR A 373 -2.31 3.61 49.21
N GLU A 374 -2.14 3.31 50.49
CA GLU A 374 -2.26 4.28 51.59
C GLU A 374 -1.26 5.44 51.49
N ASN A 375 -0.06 5.21 50.95
CA ASN A 375 0.90 6.28 50.65
C ASN A 375 0.48 7.23 49.51
N GLY A 376 -0.70 7.04 48.90
CA GLY A 376 -1.25 7.87 47.83
C GLY A 376 -0.82 7.46 46.41
N ARG A 377 0.02 6.42 46.25
CA ARG A 377 0.35 5.87 44.94
C ARG A 377 -0.88 5.18 44.34
N VAL A 378 -1.16 5.48 43.08
CA VAL A 378 -2.24 4.83 42.31
C VAL A 378 -1.63 4.07 41.13
N LEU A 379 -2.03 2.81 40.97
CA LEU A 379 -1.81 2.02 39.76
C LEU A 379 -3.08 2.04 38.93
N GLY A 380 -2.97 2.39 37.65
CA GLY A 380 -4.14 2.59 36.78
C GLY A 380 -4.75 3.98 36.91
N ARG A 381 -5.91 4.18 36.27
CA ARG A 381 -6.57 5.49 36.24
C ARG A 381 -7.66 5.54 37.31
N LYS A 382 -7.40 6.27 38.40
CA LYS A 382 -8.41 6.48 39.45
C LYS A 382 -9.62 7.24 38.89
N GLN A 383 -10.76 6.58 38.88
CA GLN A 383 -12.06 7.14 38.49
C GLN A 383 -13.11 6.66 39.51
N SER A 384 -14.38 7.00 39.28
CA SER A 384 -15.46 6.45 40.11
C SER A 384 -15.50 4.92 39.98
N CYS A 385 -15.45 4.22 41.12
CA CYS A 385 -15.48 2.77 41.14
C CYS A 385 -16.92 2.25 41.20
N GLN A 386 -17.45 1.77 40.07
CA GLN A 386 -18.86 1.35 39.97
C GLN A 386 -19.22 0.17 40.87
N HIS A 387 -18.28 -0.76 41.07
CA HIS A 387 -18.48 -1.98 41.86
C HIS A 387 -18.10 -1.83 43.34
N GLY A 388 -17.81 -0.59 43.78
CA GLY A 388 -17.26 -0.32 45.10
C GLY A 388 -15.80 -0.73 45.24
N THR A 389 -15.10 -0.13 46.20
CA THR A 389 -13.70 -0.45 46.49
C THR A 389 -13.59 -1.50 47.58
N ASN A 390 -12.67 -2.44 47.42
CA ASN A 390 -12.31 -3.40 48.46
C ASN A 390 -11.07 -2.90 49.18
N LYS A 391 -11.18 -2.68 50.50
CA LYS A 391 -10.01 -2.41 51.34
C LYS A 391 -9.29 -3.72 51.64
N VAL A 392 -7.98 -3.75 51.44
CA VAL A 392 -7.13 -4.92 51.59
C VAL A 392 -5.93 -4.53 52.44
N ASP A 393 -5.84 -5.13 53.62
CA ASP A 393 -4.85 -4.81 54.64
C ASP A 393 -3.88 -5.97 54.84
N SER A 394 -2.59 -5.68 54.89
CA SER A 394 -1.58 -6.66 55.30
C SER A 394 -1.67 -6.91 56.80
N TRP A 395 -1.24 -8.08 57.25
CA TRP A 395 -1.50 -8.50 58.63
C TRP A 395 -0.35 -9.30 59.22
N TRP A 396 -0.27 -9.31 60.55
CA TRP A 396 0.75 -10.04 61.29
C TRP A 396 0.26 -11.44 61.66
N ARG A 397 1.03 -12.46 61.23
CA ARG A 397 0.88 -13.82 61.72
C ARG A 397 1.83 -14.01 62.90
N TRP A 398 1.26 -13.95 64.10
CA TRP A 398 2.02 -13.95 65.35
C TRP A 398 2.92 -12.69 65.42
N LEU A 399 3.93 -12.65 66.29
CA LEU A 399 4.75 -11.44 66.50
C LEU A 399 5.88 -11.22 65.47
N PHE A 400 6.14 -12.19 64.57
CA PHE A 400 7.38 -12.19 63.77
C PHE A 400 7.18 -12.26 62.24
N TRP A 401 5.98 -12.58 61.75
CA TRP A 401 5.75 -12.77 60.32
C TRP A 401 4.70 -11.77 59.82
N HIS A 402 5.09 -10.87 58.93
CA HIS A 402 4.19 -9.91 58.31
C HIS A 402 3.75 -10.44 56.95
N CYS A 403 2.46 -10.73 56.80
CA CYS A 403 1.88 -11.25 55.58
C CYS A 403 1.45 -10.12 54.66
N SER A 404 2.37 -9.69 53.80
CA SER A 404 2.15 -8.61 52.84
C SER A 404 1.33 -9.05 51.63
N TYR A 405 0.53 -8.14 51.09
CA TYR A 405 -0.05 -8.29 49.75
C TYR A 405 0.96 -7.88 48.67
N CYS A 406 1.16 -8.76 47.70
CA CYS A 406 2.08 -8.58 46.59
C CYS A 406 1.32 -8.25 45.31
N PHE A 407 1.83 -7.31 44.53
CA PHE A 407 1.39 -7.09 43.15
C PHE A 407 2.30 -7.89 42.21
N CYS A 408 1.70 -8.80 41.44
CA CYS A 408 2.38 -9.72 40.56
C CYS A 408 1.77 -9.67 39.15
N LEU A 409 2.34 -10.44 38.22
CA LEU A 409 1.75 -10.72 36.91
C LEU A 409 1.19 -12.14 36.88
N CYS A 410 -0.05 -12.29 36.40
CA CYS A 410 -0.69 -13.57 36.21
C CYS A 410 -0.63 -13.98 34.73
N ASP A 411 0.01 -15.11 34.47
CA ASP A 411 -0.03 -15.83 33.20
C ASP A 411 -1.30 -16.69 33.11
N GLU A 412 -2.43 -16.08 32.74
CA GLU A 412 -3.78 -16.65 32.91
C GLU A 412 -4.14 -17.80 31.94
N GLN A 413 -4.12 -19.05 32.42
CA GLN A 413 -4.47 -20.22 31.62
C GLN A 413 -5.93 -20.65 31.78
N SER A 414 -6.87 -19.78 31.40
CA SER A 414 -8.31 -20.10 31.44
C SER A 414 -9.03 -19.86 30.12
N SER A 415 -10.32 -20.21 30.10
CA SER A 415 -11.22 -20.00 28.96
C SER A 415 -11.42 -18.53 28.57
N ASN A 416 -10.99 -17.58 29.41
CA ASN A 416 -11.12 -16.14 29.15
C ASN A 416 -9.87 -15.53 28.50
N SER A 417 -8.78 -16.31 28.40
CA SER A 417 -7.54 -15.86 27.76
C SER A 417 -7.44 -16.39 26.33
N ASP A 418 -7.50 -15.48 25.38
CA ASP A 418 -7.38 -15.76 23.96
C ASP A 418 -5.95 -15.45 23.55
N ARG A 419 -5.13 -16.49 23.56
CA ARG A 419 -3.66 -16.42 23.47
C ARG A 419 -3.09 -17.35 22.41
N TYR A 420 -3.91 -17.67 21.42
CA TYR A 420 -3.62 -18.71 20.45
C TYR A 420 -3.42 -18.11 19.07
N VAL A 421 -2.41 -18.58 18.33
CA VAL A 421 -2.16 -18.18 16.94
C VAL A 421 -2.12 -19.41 16.06
N ASN A 422 -2.84 -19.38 14.95
CA ASN A 422 -2.86 -20.47 14.00
C ASN A 422 -1.50 -20.62 13.29
N MET A 423 -0.98 -21.84 13.24
CA MET A 423 0.26 -22.19 12.53
C MET A 423 0.01 -23.01 11.26
N ARG A 424 -1.23 -23.44 11.02
CA ARG A 424 -1.61 -24.08 9.75
C ARG A 424 -1.46 -23.11 8.58
N PRO A 425 -1.02 -23.59 7.41
CA PRO A 425 -0.77 -22.73 6.27
C PRO A 425 -2.06 -22.21 5.64
N ALA A 426 -2.08 -20.91 5.33
CA ALA A 426 -3.08 -20.31 4.46
C ALA A 426 -2.50 -20.23 3.05
N ILE A 427 -2.98 -21.09 2.14
CA ILE A 427 -2.48 -21.22 0.76
C ILE A 427 -3.63 -20.95 -0.21
N SER A 428 -3.35 -20.13 -1.23
CA SER A 428 -4.27 -19.87 -2.34
C SER A 428 -4.51 -21.13 -3.18
N ASN A 429 -5.59 -21.17 -3.96
CA ASN A 429 -5.87 -22.32 -4.80
C ASN A 429 -4.92 -22.39 -6.03
N LEU A 430 -3.76 -22.99 -5.83
CA LEU A 430 -2.71 -23.19 -6.85
C LEU A 430 -3.23 -23.92 -8.09
N SER A 431 -4.10 -24.91 -7.90
CA SER A 431 -4.65 -25.71 -9.00
C SER A 431 -5.53 -24.90 -9.96
N SER A 432 -6.07 -23.78 -9.47
CA SER A 432 -6.91 -22.85 -10.23
C SER A 432 -6.15 -21.58 -10.66
N ASN A 433 -4.82 -21.61 -10.61
CA ASN A 433 -3.96 -20.48 -10.97
C ASN A 433 -4.22 -19.23 -10.11
N MET A 434 -4.60 -19.42 -8.84
CA MET A 434 -4.82 -18.33 -7.89
C MET A 434 -3.51 -17.96 -7.19
N VAL A 435 -3.35 -16.67 -6.90
CA VAL A 435 -2.23 -16.10 -6.13
C VAL A 435 -2.77 -15.26 -4.98
N VAL A 436 -1.92 -14.96 -4.00
CA VAL A 436 -2.29 -14.08 -2.88
C VAL A 436 -2.24 -12.62 -3.35
N THR A 437 -3.30 -11.87 -3.07
CA THR A 437 -3.45 -10.45 -3.43
C THR A 437 -3.63 -9.54 -2.20
N GLY A 438 -3.82 -10.12 -1.02
CA GLY A 438 -4.03 -9.36 0.21
C GLY A 438 -3.97 -10.24 1.46
N LEU A 439 -3.83 -9.60 2.63
CA LEU A 439 -3.65 -10.25 3.92
C LEU A 439 -4.43 -9.53 5.03
N ARG A 440 -4.80 -10.21 6.11
CA ARG A 440 -5.26 -9.58 7.36
C ARG A 440 -5.18 -10.54 8.53
N PHE A 441 -5.14 -10.01 9.75
CA PHE A 441 -5.46 -10.81 10.93
C PHE A 441 -6.96 -10.94 11.13
N VAL A 442 -7.43 -12.12 11.53
CA VAL A 442 -8.80 -12.35 11.99
C VAL A 442 -8.78 -13.25 13.21
N LYS A 443 -9.68 -13.00 14.17
CA LYS A 443 -9.86 -13.88 15.31
C LYS A 443 -11.08 -14.76 15.11
N LYS A 444 -10.91 -16.08 15.17
CA LYS A 444 -12.01 -17.05 15.12
C LYS A 444 -11.72 -18.16 16.13
N ASN A 445 -12.74 -18.61 16.84
CA ASN A 445 -12.60 -19.66 17.85
C ASN A 445 -11.49 -19.40 18.89
N ARG A 446 -11.26 -18.12 19.24
CA ARG A 446 -10.21 -17.65 20.15
C ARG A 446 -8.78 -17.74 19.60
N ILE A 447 -8.63 -18.12 18.33
CA ILE A 447 -7.36 -18.25 17.63
C ILE A 447 -7.21 -17.06 16.66
N ILE A 448 -6.03 -16.44 16.67
CA ILE A 448 -5.65 -15.44 15.65
C ILE A 448 -5.18 -16.19 14.41
N HIS A 449 -5.78 -15.89 13.27
CA HIS A 449 -5.38 -16.42 11.97
C HIS A 449 -4.86 -15.29 11.10
N ILE A 450 -3.92 -15.61 10.22
CA ILE A 450 -3.71 -14.81 9.01
C ILE A 450 -4.71 -15.33 7.98
N GLN A 451 -5.54 -14.42 7.47
CA GLN A 451 -6.43 -14.69 6.36
C GLN A 451 -5.83 -14.09 5.08
N ILE A 452 -5.85 -14.86 4.00
CA ILE A 452 -5.41 -14.41 2.68
C ILE A 452 -6.60 -14.02 1.80
N GLN A 453 -6.39 -13.03 0.94
CA GLN A 453 -7.20 -12.80 -0.24
C GLN A 453 -6.52 -13.46 -1.43
N GLU A 454 -7.28 -14.16 -2.26
CA GLU A 454 -6.78 -14.79 -3.48
C GLU A 454 -7.47 -14.20 -4.71
N GLY A 455 -6.78 -14.23 -5.85
CA GLY A 455 -7.31 -13.87 -7.17
C GLY A 455 -6.57 -14.60 -8.28
N LYS A 456 -7.25 -14.85 -9.40
CA LYS A 456 -6.70 -15.63 -10.52
C LYS A 456 -5.68 -14.78 -11.27
N LEU A 457 -4.48 -15.33 -11.40
CA LEU A 457 -3.40 -14.70 -12.16
C LEU A 457 -3.73 -14.74 -13.66
N LEU A 458 -3.51 -13.60 -14.31
CA LEU A 458 -3.68 -13.37 -15.74
C LEU A 458 -2.34 -12.95 -16.37
N PRO A 459 -2.23 -13.00 -17.71
CA PRO A 459 -1.08 -12.48 -18.45
C PRO A 459 -0.57 -11.14 -17.93
N ARG A 460 0.76 -10.96 -17.95
CA ARG A 460 1.47 -9.74 -17.54
C ARG A 460 1.27 -9.37 -16.07
N GLY A 461 1.01 -10.36 -15.21
CA GLY A 461 0.80 -10.12 -13.79
C GLY A 461 -0.48 -9.35 -13.48
N ASN A 462 -1.48 -9.40 -14.35
CA ASN A 462 -2.82 -8.91 -14.02
C ASN A 462 -3.55 -9.91 -13.12
N ILE A 463 -4.57 -9.44 -12.40
CA ILE A 463 -5.47 -10.29 -11.62
C ILE A 463 -6.89 -10.14 -12.16
N ASP A 464 -7.58 -11.26 -12.32
CA ASP A 464 -9.01 -11.26 -12.64
C ASP A 464 -9.82 -10.78 -11.43
N ALA A 465 -10.24 -9.52 -11.46
CA ALA A 465 -10.97 -8.87 -10.37
C ALA A 465 -12.27 -9.61 -9.99
N SER A 466 -12.91 -10.32 -10.93
CA SER A 466 -14.14 -11.08 -10.67
C SER A 466 -13.92 -12.32 -9.80
N THR A 467 -12.68 -12.80 -9.72
CA THR A 467 -12.31 -13.99 -8.94
C THR A 467 -11.81 -13.66 -7.54
N VAL A 468 -11.60 -12.37 -7.25
CA VAL A 468 -10.96 -11.92 -6.00
C VAL A 468 -11.87 -12.17 -4.81
N ARG A 469 -11.35 -12.89 -3.81
CA ARG A 469 -12.10 -13.22 -2.60
C ARG A 469 -11.19 -13.49 -1.41
N TRP A 470 -11.72 -13.26 -0.22
CA TRP A 470 -11.09 -13.65 1.04
C TRP A 470 -11.32 -15.15 1.30
N VAL A 471 -10.24 -15.92 1.43
CA VAL A 471 -10.31 -17.37 1.70
C VAL A 471 -10.76 -17.57 3.15
N PRO A 472 -11.85 -18.30 3.44
CA PRO A 472 -12.28 -18.54 4.81
C PRO A 472 -11.18 -19.22 5.64
N VAL A 473 -10.97 -18.74 6.87
CA VAL A 473 -10.05 -19.40 7.81
C VAL A 473 -10.66 -20.69 8.33
N GLU A 474 -9.81 -21.65 8.67
CA GLU A 474 -10.25 -22.92 9.24
C GLU A 474 -11.07 -22.72 10.52
N ASP A 475 -12.06 -23.59 10.73
CA ASP A 475 -13.03 -23.49 11.83
C ASP A 475 -12.77 -24.50 12.97
N TYR A 476 -11.49 -24.78 13.24
CA TYR A 476 -11.13 -25.67 14.35
C TYR A 476 -11.07 -24.90 15.67
N LYS A 477 -11.20 -25.62 16.78
CA LYS A 477 -11.01 -25.13 18.14
C LYS A 477 -9.81 -25.83 18.76
N ILE A 478 -9.13 -25.15 19.69
CA ILE A 478 -8.01 -25.73 20.46
C ILE A 478 -8.40 -26.99 21.26
N THR A 479 -9.69 -27.22 21.48
CA THR A 479 -10.24 -28.38 22.21
C THR A 479 -10.61 -29.55 21.30
N ASP A 480 -10.51 -29.38 19.99
CA ASP A 480 -10.90 -30.42 19.03
C ASP A 480 -9.91 -31.58 19.04
N ARG A 481 -10.37 -32.77 18.66
CA ARG A 481 -9.53 -33.96 18.58
C ARG A 481 -8.46 -33.80 17.50
N LYS A 482 -7.24 -34.25 17.80
CA LYS A 482 -6.08 -34.21 16.89
C LYS A 482 -5.65 -32.79 16.48
N ILE A 483 -5.92 -31.82 17.34
CA ILE A 483 -5.37 -30.46 17.26
C ILE A 483 -4.36 -30.31 18.39
N TYR A 484 -3.13 -29.91 18.06
CA TYR A 484 -2.01 -29.90 18.99
C TYR A 484 -1.30 -28.54 19.04
N ASN A 485 -0.99 -28.09 20.25
CA ASN A 485 -0.14 -26.92 20.49
C ASN A 485 1.29 -27.18 19.98
N GLY A 486 1.91 -26.21 19.31
CA GLY A 486 3.22 -26.36 18.67
C GLY A 486 3.17 -27.04 17.29
N GLN A 487 2.00 -27.49 16.83
CA GLN A 487 1.80 -28.06 15.50
C GLN A 487 0.72 -27.32 14.70
N ASP A 488 -0.49 -27.24 15.24
CA ASP A 488 -1.63 -26.59 14.57
C ASP A 488 -1.78 -25.13 14.98
N TYR A 489 -1.48 -24.84 16.25
CA TYR A 489 -1.54 -23.50 16.83
C TYR A 489 -0.42 -23.30 17.85
N HIS A 490 -0.01 -22.05 18.02
CA HIS A 490 0.89 -21.58 19.07
C HIS A 490 0.08 -21.10 20.28
N THR A 491 0.59 -21.30 21.49
CA THR A 491 0.02 -20.74 22.71
C THR A 491 1.03 -19.79 23.35
N PHE A 492 0.69 -18.51 23.43
CA PHE A 492 1.51 -17.55 24.15
C PHE A 492 1.52 -17.85 25.66
N SER A 493 2.71 -17.84 26.25
CA SER A 493 2.97 -17.89 27.69
C SER A 493 4.07 -16.89 28.04
N TRP A 494 4.37 -16.70 29.32
CA TRP A 494 5.55 -15.93 29.72
C TRP A 494 6.80 -16.33 28.92
N GLU A 495 7.12 -17.61 28.80
CA GLU A 495 8.35 -18.05 28.12
C GLU A 495 8.29 -17.99 26.59
N LYS A 496 7.09 -17.95 26.00
CA LYS A 496 6.86 -18.11 24.56
C LYS A 496 6.02 -16.97 23.97
N ARG A 497 6.42 -15.73 24.25
CA ARG A 497 5.68 -14.50 23.90
C ARG A 497 6.35 -13.61 22.85
N ALA A 498 7.47 -14.05 22.30
CA ALA A 498 8.20 -13.33 21.26
C ALA A 498 7.60 -13.58 19.89
N VAL A 499 7.54 -12.53 19.07
CA VAL A 499 7.12 -12.56 17.67
C VAL A 499 8.24 -11.94 16.84
N ASP A 500 8.73 -12.70 15.88
CA ASP A 500 9.75 -12.24 14.94
C ASP A 500 9.15 -11.28 13.91
N LEU A 501 9.87 -10.21 13.64
CA LEU A 501 9.47 -9.13 12.73
C LEU A 501 10.41 -9.16 11.52
N ASP A 502 9.89 -9.62 10.39
CA ASP A 502 10.67 -9.83 9.17
C ASP A 502 9.94 -9.40 7.91
N ASP A 503 10.75 -8.99 6.94
CA ASP A 503 10.33 -8.65 5.59
C ASP A 503 10.79 -9.78 4.68
N LEU A 504 9.86 -10.63 4.23
CA LEU A 504 10.20 -11.77 3.39
C LEU A 504 9.81 -11.49 1.95
N GLU A 505 10.75 -11.73 1.05
CA GLU A 505 10.54 -11.56 -0.38
C GLU A 505 10.93 -12.80 -1.16
N ALA A 506 10.11 -13.17 -2.14
CA ALA A 506 10.38 -14.23 -3.09
C ALA A 506 11.58 -13.92 -3.99
N ASP A 507 12.23 -14.97 -4.48
CA ASP A 507 13.25 -14.82 -5.51
C ASP A 507 12.60 -14.43 -6.85
N GLU A 508 13.42 -13.98 -7.79
CA GLU A 508 12.96 -13.61 -9.14
C GLU A 508 12.14 -14.74 -9.80
N GLY A 509 11.08 -14.34 -10.51
CA GLY A 509 10.18 -15.26 -11.20
C GLY A 509 9.19 -15.99 -10.29
N HIS A 510 9.08 -15.61 -9.01
CA HIS A 510 8.12 -16.17 -8.07
C HIS A 510 7.07 -15.14 -7.62
N VAL A 511 5.93 -15.65 -7.18
CA VAL A 511 4.82 -14.90 -6.59
C VAL A 511 4.39 -15.53 -5.27
N LEU A 512 3.86 -14.72 -4.37
CA LEU A 512 3.30 -15.13 -3.10
C LEU A 512 2.01 -15.92 -3.33
N THR A 513 1.96 -17.13 -2.80
CA THR A 513 0.81 -18.03 -2.92
C THR A 513 0.32 -18.55 -1.57
N GLY A 514 1.02 -18.28 -0.47
CA GLY A 514 0.54 -18.57 0.87
C GLY A 514 1.40 -17.98 1.96
N VAL A 515 0.95 -18.11 3.21
CA VAL A 515 1.64 -17.64 4.41
C VAL A 515 1.34 -18.56 5.59
N ARG A 516 2.23 -18.60 6.58
CA ARG A 516 1.96 -19.26 7.86
C ARG A 516 2.84 -18.71 8.97
N PHE A 517 2.55 -19.14 10.19
CA PHE A 517 3.49 -19.06 11.30
C PHE A 517 4.10 -20.43 11.59
N LYS A 518 5.31 -20.41 12.13
CA LYS A 518 5.94 -21.57 12.78
C LYS A 518 6.60 -21.14 14.08
N GLU A 519 6.95 -22.10 14.91
CA GLU A 519 7.72 -21.87 16.13
C GLU A 519 9.21 -22.09 15.86
N ILE A 520 10.06 -21.12 16.22
CA ILE A 520 11.52 -21.27 16.28
C ILE A 520 11.95 -20.97 17.72
N GLY A 521 12.34 -22.01 18.47
CA GLY A 521 12.67 -21.84 19.88
C GLY A 521 11.46 -21.38 20.70
N SER A 522 11.51 -20.17 21.25
CA SER A 522 10.41 -19.52 21.97
C SER A 522 9.70 -18.43 21.16
N HIS A 523 10.09 -18.25 19.89
CA HIS A 523 9.61 -17.18 19.02
C HIS A 523 8.58 -17.71 18.02
N LEU A 524 7.57 -16.89 17.75
CA LEU A 524 6.65 -17.09 16.64
C LEU A 524 7.25 -16.44 15.39
N ASN A 525 7.57 -17.26 14.39
CA ASN A 525 8.26 -16.86 13.16
C ASN A 525 7.30 -16.90 11.97
N PHE A 526 7.34 -15.87 11.13
CA PHE A 526 6.50 -15.74 9.95
C PHE A 526 7.17 -16.37 8.73
N GLU A 527 6.40 -17.06 7.90
CA GLU A 527 6.89 -17.66 6.65
C GLU A 527 5.97 -17.33 5.47
N ILE A 528 6.56 -17.17 4.30
CA ILE A 528 5.85 -17.01 3.03
C ILE A 528 5.99 -18.28 2.19
N PHE A 529 4.94 -18.63 1.45
CA PHE A 529 4.94 -19.67 0.44
C PHE A 529 4.93 -19.02 -0.92
N VAL A 530 5.92 -19.34 -1.75
CA VAL A 530 6.13 -18.68 -3.04
C VAL A 530 6.17 -19.72 -4.14
N THR A 531 5.66 -19.38 -5.33
CA THR A 531 5.53 -20.29 -6.46
C THR A 531 6.07 -19.63 -7.73
N LYS A 532 6.82 -20.39 -8.55
CA LYS A 532 7.28 -19.90 -9.86
C LYS A 532 6.10 -19.63 -10.78
N PHE A 533 6.18 -18.60 -11.59
CA PHE A 533 5.19 -18.30 -12.62
C PHE A 533 5.83 -17.73 -13.88
N ASP A 534 5.10 -17.85 -14.98
CA ASP A 534 5.44 -17.25 -16.24
C ASP A 534 4.72 -15.90 -16.37
N PHE A 535 5.49 -14.81 -16.48
CA PHE A 535 4.93 -13.46 -16.49
C PHE A 535 4.08 -13.18 -17.73
N ASP A 536 4.53 -13.66 -18.90
CA ASP A 536 3.86 -13.38 -20.18
C ASP A 536 2.48 -14.05 -20.25
N SER A 537 2.40 -15.34 -19.90
CA SER A 537 1.16 -16.11 -19.91
C SER A 537 0.33 -15.95 -18.63
N GLY A 538 0.94 -15.50 -17.54
CA GLY A 538 0.28 -15.36 -16.23
C GLY A 538 -0.05 -16.70 -15.59
N LYS A 539 0.73 -17.75 -15.86
CA LYS A 539 0.49 -19.10 -15.34
C LYS A 539 1.53 -19.51 -14.31
N LEU A 540 1.07 -20.10 -13.20
CA LEU A 540 1.95 -20.77 -12.25
C LEU A 540 2.63 -21.99 -12.91
N ILE A 541 3.94 -22.14 -12.71
CA ILE A 541 4.76 -23.17 -13.34
C ILE A 541 4.92 -24.33 -12.36
N ASN A 542 4.31 -25.47 -12.65
CA ASN A 542 4.42 -26.71 -11.85
C ASN A 542 4.36 -26.49 -10.32
N PRO A 543 3.26 -25.92 -9.78
CA PRO A 543 3.21 -25.48 -8.38
C PRO A 543 3.57 -26.57 -7.36
N THR A 544 3.29 -27.83 -7.67
CA THR A 544 3.59 -28.97 -6.79
C THR A 544 5.09 -29.23 -6.60
N SER A 545 5.94 -28.81 -7.53
CA SER A 545 7.40 -29.03 -7.46
C SER A 545 8.22 -27.76 -7.36
N THR A 546 7.66 -26.60 -7.70
CA THR A 546 8.38 -25.32 -7.73
C THR A 546 8.04 -24.40 -6.56
N SER A 547 7.03 -24.74 -5.75
CA SER A 547 6.65 -23.92 -4.61
C SER A 547 7.52 -24.21 -3.41
N VAL A 548 7.95 -23.16 -2.71
CA VAL A 548 8.87 -23.25 -1.57
C VAL A 548 8.39 -22.37 -0.41
N TRP A 549 8.63 -22.83 0.81
CA TRP A 549 8.54 -21.98 1.99
C TRP A 549 9.83 -21.18 2.12
N LYS A 550 9.70 -19.87 2.35
CA LYS A 550 10.80 -18.96 2.62
C LYS A 550 10.56 -18.28 3.96
N ASP A 551 11.61 -18.21 4.74
CA ASP A 551 11.62 -17.73 6.11
C ASP A 551 12.91 -16.98 6.44
N ASN A 552 12.95 -16.38 7.63
CA ASN A 552 14.18 -15.92 8.24
C ASN A 552 14.46 -16.74 9.50
N SER A 553 15.44 -17.65 9.41
CA SER A 553 15.81 -18.55 10.50
C SER A 553 16.79 -17.94 11.51
N ASN A 554 17.10 -16.64 11.41
CA ASN A 554 17.93 -15.97 12.41
C ASN A 554 17.30 -16.06 13.81
N THR A 555 18.14 -16.08 14.83
CA THR A 555 17.75 -16.11 16.25
C THR A 555 18.56 -15.07 17.00
N ASP A 556 18.18 -14.78 18.24
CA ASP A 556 18.94 -13.91 19.15
C ASP A 556 20.39 -14.39 19.35
N SER A 557 20.62 -15.69 19.19
CA SER A 557 21.93 -16.35 19.31
C SER A 557 22.67 -16.53 17.99
N SER A 558 22.11 -16.09 16.85
CA SER A 558 22.76 -16.25 15.55
C SER A 558 24.08 -15.49 15.47
N THR A 559 25.11 -16.11 14.87
CA THR A 559 26.43 -15.48 14.71
C THR A 559 26.40 -14.31 13.72
N THR A 560 25.54 -14.39 12.71
CA THR A 560 25.32 -13.34 11.70
C THR A 560 23.91 -12.80 11.86
N ASN A 561 23.77 -11.48 11.87
CA ASN A 561 22.50 -10.77 12.03
C ASN A 561 21.64 -11.33 13.20
N PRO A 562 22.17 -11.37 14.44
CA PRO A 562 21.37 -11.78 15.58
C PRO A 562 20.16 -10.86 15.73
N ARG A 563 19.01 -11.47 16.03
CA ARG A 563 17.77 -10.71 16.17
C ARG A 563 17.86 -9.73 17.33
N LYS A 564 17.32 -8.52 17.13
CA LYS A 564 17.30 -7.48 18.16
C LYS A 564 15.90 -7.27 18.72
N LYS A 565 15.81 -7.14 20.04
CA LYS A 565 14.54 -6.87 20.73
C LYS A 565 14.08 -5.43 20.52
N VAL A 566 12.84 -5.27 20.08
CA VAL A 566 12.10 -4.01 20.11
C VAL A 566 11.56 -3.79 21.52
N TRP A 567 12.01 -2.72 22.17
CA TRP A 567 11.61 -2.42 23.55
C TRP A 567 10.41 -1.48 23.60
N LEU A 568 9.33 -1.93 24.23
CA LEU A 568 8.19 -1.09 24.60
C LEU A 568 8.47 -0.39 25.93
N VAL A 569 8.74 0.91 25.90
CA VAL A 569 9.02 1.71 27.10
C VAL A 569 7.70 2.21 27.69
N THR A 570 7.35 1.72 28.89
CA THR A 570 6.13 2.09 29.65
C THR A 570 4.85 2.15 28.79
N PRO A 571 4.48 1.04 28.12
CA PRO A 571 3.43 1.05 27.11
C PRO A 571 2.01 1.17 27.70
N ASP A 572 1.28 2.24 27.38
CA ASP A 572 -0.18 2.32 27.58
C ASP A 572 -0.93 1.63 26.41
N ILE A 573 -2.25 1.54 26.51
CA ILE A 573 -3.13 0.93 25.51
C ILE A 573 -3.00 1.64 24.15
N PRO A 574 -2.69 0.93 23.04
CA PRO A 574 -2.40 1.53 21.74
C PRO A 574 -3.51 2.46 21.24
N THR A 575 -4.78 2.07 21.42
CA THR A 575 -5.95 2.83 20.93
C THR A 575 -6.23 4.14 21.68
N ARG A 576 -5.47 4.44 22.74
CA ARG A 576 -5.56 5.71 23.47
C ARG A 576 -4.62 6.80 22.92
N THR A 577 -3.76 6.47 21.95
CA THR A 577 -2.92 7.47 21.28
C THR A 577 -3.77 8.47 20.50
N THR A 578 -3.38 9.75 20.52
CA THR A 578 -3.97 10.80 19.68
C THR A 578 -3.22 10.99 18.36
N SER A 579 -2.01 10.44 18.25
CA SER A 579 -1.15 10.55 17.07
C SER A 579 -1.14 9.22 16.30
N PRO A 580 -1.19 9.24 14.95
CA PRO A 580 -1.11 8.04 14.12
C PRO A 580 0.17 7.25 14.37
N SER A 581 0.13 5.93 14.33
CA SER A 581 1.29 5.06 14.50
C SER A 581 2.29 5.20 13.35
N ILE A 582 3.57 5.15 13.67
CA ILE A 582 4.66 5.12 12.67
C ILE A 582 5.40 3.78 12.75
N PRO A 583 5.98 3.26 11.65
CA PRO A 583 6.85 2.09 11.71
C PRO A 583 7.99 2.30 12.71
N THR A 584 8.24 1.31 13.57
CA THR A 584 9.25 1.39 14.64
C THR A 584 10.15 0.16 14.73
N SER A 585 9.94 -0.82 13.85
CA SER A 585 10.81 -1.98 13.71
C SER A 585 11.31 -2.17 12.28
N LYS A 586 12.34 -3.01 12.14
CA LYS A 586 12.95 -3.45 10.89
C LYS A 586 13.00 -4.99 10.84
N SER A 587 13.41 -5.54 9.71
CA SER A 587 13.72 -6.98 9.59
C SER A 587 14.86 -7.36 10.53
N ASP A 588 14.95 -8.65 10.93
CA ASP A 588 15.88 -9.14 11.95
C ASP A 588 15.65 -8.52 13.35
N GLU A 589 14.42 -8.13 13.65
CA GLU A 589 14.01 -7.74 14.99
C GLU A 589 12.92 -8.67 15.52
N TYR A 590 12.65 -8.59 16.82
CA TYR A 590 11.52 -9.28 17.44
C TYR A 590 10.90 -8.42 18.53
N ILE A 591 9.64 -8.68 18.83
CA ILE A 591 8.92 -8.01 19.92
C ILE A 591 8.27 -9.04 20.83
N GLU A 592 8.23 -8.75 22.12
CA GLU A 592 7.49 -9.56 23.08
C GLU A 592 6.13 -8.95 23.38
N LEU A 593 5.11 -9.80 23.44
CA LEU A 593 3.85 -9.43 24.08
C LEU A 593 4.08 -9.22 25.57
N VAL A 594 3.72 -8.06 26.10
CA VAL A 594 3.89 -7.68 27.50
C VAL A 594 2.59 -7.11 28.06
N ASN A 595 2.55 -6.89 29.37
CA ASN A 595 1.49 -6.10 29.98
C ASN A 595 1.65 -4.61 29.67
N SER A 596 0.53 -3.90 29.68
CA SER A 596 0.50 -2.45 29.74
C SER A 596 1.20 -1.96 31.01
N ASP A 597 1.57 -0.68 31.01
CA ASP A 597 2.26 -0.07 32.12
C ASP A 597 1.50 -0.20 33.44
N ILE A 598 2.23 -0.51 34.52
CA ILE A 598 1.66 -0.75 35.85
C ILE A 598 1.03 0.54 36.40
N ASP A 599 1.71 1.68 36.28
CA ASP A 599 1.22 2.94 36.84
C ASP A 599 0.06 3.51 36.01
N ARG A 600 0.05 3.33 34.68
CA ARG A 600 -1.00 3.87 33.80
C ARG A 600 -2.25 2.99 33.66
N ASP A 601 -2.09 1.67 33.73
CA ASP A 601 -3.17 0.73 33.43
C ASP A 601 -3.24 -0.47 34.39
N ALA A 602 -2.54 -0.42 35.52
CA ALA A 602 -2.44 -1.53 36.49
C ALA A 602 -2.04 -2.86 35.84
N ALA A 603 -1.27 -2.81 34.74
CA ALA A 603 -0.87 -3.98 33.95
C ALA A 603 -2.03 -4.86 33.47
N GLN A 604 -3.18 -4.27 33.10
CA GLN A 604 -4.39 -5.05 32.81
C GLN A 604 -4.57 -5.44 31.35
N THR A 605 -3.80 -4.85 30.43
CA THR A 605 -3.95 -5.04 28.98
C THR A 605 -2.70 -5.69 28.40
N THR A 606 -2.84 -6.65 27.48
CA THR A 606 -1.68 -7.22 26.77
C THR A 606 -1.41 -6.40 25.51
N VAL A 607 -0.16 -6.03 25.29
CA VAL A 607 0.30 -5.18 24.17
C VAL A 607 1.58 -5.77 23.55
N PRO A 608 1.89 -5.50 22.27
CA PRO A 608 1.12 -4.77 21.26
C PRO A 608 -0.22 -5.43 20.90
N PHE A 609 -1.11 -4.67 20.26
CA PHE A 609 -2.29 -5.21 19.56
C PHE A 609 -1.92 -5.74 18.17
N LEU A 610 -2.85 -6.40 17.50
CA LEU A 610 -2.70 -6.88 16.12
C LEU A 610 -3.53 -5.97 15.19
N ASP A 611 -2.93 -5.43 14.13
CA ASP A 611 -3.66 -4.65 13.12
C ASP A 611 -4.49 -5.59 12.22
N ALA A 612 -5.80 -5.60 12.43
CA ALA A 612 -6.73 -6.51 11.76
C ALA A 612 -7.34 -5.92 10.48
N GLN A 613 -6.90 -4.73 10.07
CA GLN A 613 -7.38 -4.10 8.86
C GLN A 613 -7.11 -4.97 7.62
N LYS A 614 -8.02 -4.90 6.64
CA LYS A 614 -7.84 -5.56 5.34
C LYS A 614 -6.68 -4.91 4.60
N LEU A 615 -5.56 -5.63 4.46
CA LEU A 615 -4.46 -5.21 3.63
C LEU A 615 -4.69 -5.73 2.20
N GLU A 616 -5.41 -4.92 1.41
CA GLU A 616 -5.75 -5.19 0.02
C GLU A 616 -5.53 -3.90 -0.79
N SER A 617 -4.96 -4.05 -1.99
CA SER A 617 -4.73 -2.92 -2.89
C SER A 617 -6.03 -2.45 -3.56
N LEU A 618 -6.08 -1.20 -4.01
CA LEU A 618 -7.24 -0.66 -4.75
C LEU A 618 -7.53 -1.47 -6.01
N GLN A 619 -6.47 -1.82 -6.74
CA GLN A 619 -6.49 -2.78 -7.84
C GLN A 619 -5.70 -4.02 -7.41
N PRO A 620 -6.28 -5.22 -7.43
CA PRO A 620 -5.60 -6.45 -7.05
C PRO A 620 -4.37 -6.69 -7.92
N VAL A 621 -3.23 -6.98 -7.29
CA VAL A 621 -1.98 -7.31 -7.97
C VAL A 621 -1.35 -8.56 -7.36
N PRO A 622 -0.52 -9.29 -8.13
CA PRO A 622 0.36 -10.30 -7.55
C PRO A 622 1.32 -9.64 -6.57
N LEU A 623 1.56 -10.35 -5.47
CA LEU A 623 2.53 -9.99 -4.46
C LEU A 623 3.79 -10.84 -4.66
N SER A 624 4.97 -10.26 -4.44
CA SER A 624 6.24 -11.02 -4.40
C SER A 624 6.73 -11.25 -2.99
N GLY A 625 6.05 -10.73 -1.97
CA GLY A 625 6.48 -10.89 -0.59
C GLY A 625 5.44 -10.42 0.41
N ALA A 626 5.71 -10.73 1.67
CA ALA A 626 4.94 -10.24 2.80
C ALA A 626 5.85 -10.12 4.02
N GLY A 627 5.45 -9.30 4.99
CA GLY A 627 6.20 -9.14 6.22
C GLY A 627 5.32 -8.78 7.40
N ILE A 628 5.94 -8.85 8.58
CA ILE A 628 5.35 -8.47 9.86
C ILE A 628 6.27 -7.45 10.52
N PHE A 629 5.70 -6.34 10.96
CA PHE A 629 6.46 -5.28 11.63
C PHE A 629 5.64 -4.64 12.75
N HIS A 630 6.31 -3.88 13.61
CA HIS A 630 5.69 -3.11 14.66
C HIS A 630 5.59 -1.63 14.27
N LYS A 631 4.38 -1.05 14.43
CA LYS A 631 4.15 0.40 14.35
C LYS A 631 3.54 0.91 15.65
N GLY A 632 3.90 2.12 16.06
CA GLY A 632 3.35 2.70 17.28
C GLY A 632 3.88 4.09 17.58
N ARG A 633 3.66 4.52 18.83
CA ARG A 633 4.20 5.76 19.39
C ARG A 633 4.86 5.47 20.73
N LYS A 634 5.81 6.31 21.11
CA LYS A 634 6.49 6.22 22.40
C LYS A 634 5.46 6.22 23.54
N TYR A 635 5.66 5.37 24.55
CA TYR A 635 4.77 5.18 25.71
C TYR A 635 3.41 4.56 25.40
N PHE A 636 3.24 3.98 24.22
CA PHE A 636 2.08 3.18 23.85
C PHE A 636 2.54 1.82 23.31
N GLY A 637 1.69 0.81 23.48
CA GLY A 637 2.01 -0.56 23.09
C GLY A 637 2.12 -0.81 21.59
N GLY A 638 1.54 0.04 20.74
CA GLY A 638 1.55 -0.12 19.28
C GLY A 638 0.82 -1.35 18.75
N PHE A 639 1.10 -1.68 17.49
CA PHE A 639 0.46 -2.72 16.70
C PHE A 639 1.48 -3.58 15.96
N ILE A 640 1.36 -4.90 16.08
CA ILE A 640 1.95 -5.86 15.13
C ILE A 640 1.09 -5.82 13.88
N THR A 641 1.72 -5.51 12.75
CA THR A 641 1.06 -5.15 11.50
C THR A 641 1.62 -5.96 10.35
N LEU A 642 0.74 -6.42 9.46
CA LEU A 642 1.13 -7.05 8.20
C LEU A 642 1.50 -5.98 7.18
N LYS A 643 2.46 -6.29 6.32
CA LYS A 643 2.75 -5.55 5.10
C LYS A 643 2.92 -6.51 3.94
N VAL A 644 2.72 -6.01 2.73
CA VAL A 644 2.89 -6.77 1.49
C VAL A 644 3.92 -6.09 0.60
N MET A 645 4.57 -6.89 -0.24
CA MET A 645 5.49 -6.42 -1.27
C MET A 645 4.86 -6.73 -2.62
N THR A 646 4.59 -5.69 -3.40
CA THR A 646 4.02 -5.84 -4.74
C THR A 646 5.04 -6.45 -5.69
N TYR A 647 4.58 -7.18 -6.70
CA TYR A 647 5.47 -7.69 -7.75
C TYR A 647 6.24 -6.55 -8.44
N ASP A 648 7.51 -6.79 -8.77
CA ASP A 648 8.38 -5.83 -9.44
C ASP A 648 8.17 -5.84 -10.95
N TYR A 649 7.43 -4.86 -11.47
CA TYR A 649 7.16 -4.74 -12.91
C TYR A 649 8.30 -4.06 -13.68
N SER A 650 9.26 -3.42 -13.01
CA SER A 650 10.30 -2.61 -13.66
C SER A 650 11.11 -3.39 -14.70
N ARG A 651 11.32 -4.68 -14.44
CA ARG A 651 12.07 -5.62 -15.29
C ARG A 651 11.33 -6.00 -16.57
N HIS A 652 10.02 -5.83 -16.60
CA HIS A 652 9.15 -6.17 -17.73
C HIS A 652 8.81 -4.97 -18.60
N ILE A 653 9.20 -3.77 -18.17
CA ILE A 653 9.15 -2.59 -19.00
C ILE A 653 10.22 -2.78 -20.09
N ARG A 654 9.83 -2.78 -21.36
CA ARG A 654 10.74 -2.89 -22.52
C ARG A 654 10.44 -1.77 -23.51
N ALA A 655 11.42 -1.47 -24.37
CA ALA A 655 11.22 -0.49 -25.42
C ALA A 655 10.08 -0.97 -26.32
N ALA A 656 9.18 -0.05 -26.69
CA ALA A 656 8.03 -0.39 -27.52
C ALA A 656 8.44 -0.91 -28.91
N LEU A 657 9.65 -0.57 -29.33
CA LEU A 657 10.23 -0.82 -30.66
C LEU A 657 11.72 -1.15 -30.46
N SER A 658 12.04 -2.37 -30.03
CA SER A 658 13.42 -2.89 -30.11
C SER A 658 13.60 -3.61 -31.45
N ASP A 659 14.72 -3.35 -32.13
CA ASP A 659 15.03 -3.81 -33.50
C ASP A 659 15.01 -5.34 -33.72
N GLU A 660 14.89 -6.15 -32.66
CA GLU A 660 15.00 -7.61 -32.70
C GLU A 660 13.82 -8.35 -33.39
N GLU A 661 12.74 -7.67 -33.78
CA GLU A 661 11.60 -8.31 -34.48
C GLU A 661 11.26 -7.71 -35.86
N VAL A 662 12.12 -6.83 -36.39
CA VAL A 662 11.93 -6.26 -37.74
C VAL A 662 12.46 -7.21 -38.85
N GLU A 663 13.24 -8.25 -38.51
CA GLU A 663 13.81 -9.18 -39.50
C GLU A 663 12.97 -10.44 -39.81
N THR A 664 11.72 -10.54 -39.32
CA THR A 664 10.83 -11.65 -39.72
C THR A 664 9.46 -11.18 -40.18
N ASN A 665 9.42 -10.56 -41.36
CA ASN A 665 8.36 -10.77 -42.36
C ASN A 665 8.74 -10.22 -43.73
#